data_AF-C7ZK89-F1
#
_entry.id   AF-C7ZK89-F1
#
_cell.length_a   1.000
_cell.length_b   1.000
_cell.length_c   1.000
_cell.angle_alpha   90.00
_cell.angle_beta   90.00
_cell.angle_gamma   90.00
#
_symmetry.space_group_name_H-M   'P 1'
#
loop_
_entity.id
_entity.type
_entity.pdbx_description
1 polymer ?
#
loop_
_entity_poly.entity_id
_entity_poly.type
_entity_poly.pdbx_seq_one_letter_code
_entity_poly.pdbx_strand_id
1 'polypeptide(L)'
;MSEQVSVNDLLTVIITTSVTPSAPSTELLEAILESFDRHCPALLSCNVIVVFDGYDKIVPTARLKKGQVTPQQAENFASYKQNVKNLILGRYQRHGEGSTFTNTHAKAEYGSTRGDNEVSYTISQTCDKSVTFIEPSRRLGFGLAVRSALRATETPYVWVQQHDWALLSDLPIEPMLQIMKAHESDLEVPIKYICLAAVRMLSYATSMDVARFPALRNLTASLTGDFSTASYPDAKVPLTPMYFWHDKPHLASTAHYLSRVFPTRLAMFRGDFIEDKIGQRARAQMKEGEWNKWATWLYYPDGGKQLCLRHLQGRTRENATGQADRAAMWKQRNESRDVEKESSVVEMRITSFLSFTLLAIEPCFTTAQRLGTPSYEFLYTVNASLGERWPVGDYGQGSRVVIPITGGTFNGPRLSGTINNLGADWGLTDSKGVFFPDTRYNLRTHDGADIFIQTAGPTQPDGRTLLRGIFQTGHPDYEWLNYIVAIGVLQRPTGDHKGKYVLIDMWQVSLPCESQQGEEDCRARIWAHTADTSWNLASGIKLLEITVVHSYYLANSQESSPLWRRRIISTIPTSKLGAFYTVCRVYTIMVSQIVMNLSSLLFPSLLQGSHVFSETGVDFATRCADFATSLQLPDTKVWFTQHVSPGTKITFPDNHETCRRPEQVVDVELCRIAMSVATSPISNISFEAWLPSNWTGRFLSTGNGGMSGCIQYEDIAYGVGLGFATVGANNGLNGTSALPMFHHPEVVEDYAYRSVHTGVVVGKQVTKQFYGQDHTKSYYLGCSTGGRQGFKEAQDFPEDFDGIVAGAPAFAFGGLMSRSASFWAIDGPPGSPSYLSLDDWDMVHNDVLTQCDRLDGVEDGVIEDPNLCQYRPESLICAEGQTEKCLTAHQAEAVRRIFSPLFGSDGNFIYPRLQPGGTHGFHYVVNDNPFPYSTEWLRYVIYENADWDPSTTNTKDYEAMIEKNPYNVQTWKGDLSGIRDRGAKILHYHGLQDGMISSEISQIYYDYVSRTMGLGSTELDKFYRLFRISGCGHCAWGDGASHIGSKLINIGGLDPESNLLLAIVRWVEEGIPPETIMGYRYVDGEREKGVDYKRRHCRYPYRNVWDRASDPKDPDSWSCQL
;
A
#
# COMPACT_ATOMS: atom_id res chain seq x y z
N MET A 1 0.56 -23.14 54.33
CA MET A 1 0.67 -23.68 52.96
C MET A 1 -0.54 -23.16 52.21
N SER A 2 -0.41 -22.07 51.47
CA SER A 2 -1.50 -21.50 50.68
C SER A 2 -1.74 -22.35 49.43
N GLU A 3 -2.97 -22.78 49.20
CA GLU A 3 -3.39 -23.46 47.96
C GLU A 3 -2.93 -22.65 46.74
N GLN A 4 -2.19 -23.29 45.84
CA GLN A 4 -1.77 -22.71 44.57
C GLN A 4 -3.01 -22.66 43.66
N VAL A 5 -3.63 -21.47 43.58
CA VAL A 5 -4.84 -21.25 42.77
C VAL A 5 -4.53 -21.53 41.30
N SER A 6 -5.32 -22.39 40.64
CA SER A 6 -5.07 -22.78 39.26
C SER A 6 -5.47 -21.66 38.27
N VAL A 7 -4.87 -21.66 37.07
CA VAL A 7 -5.23 -20.69 36.01
C VAL A 7 -6.73 -20.74 35.68
N ASN A 8 -7.33 -21.92 35.69
CA ASN A 8 -8.76 -22.11 35.42
C ASN A 8 -9.67 -21.44 36.46
N ASP A 9 -9.20 -21.27 37.71
CA ASP A 9 -9.98 -20.59 38.76
C ASP A 9 -9.91 -19.06 38.62
N LEU A 10 -8.94 -18.55 37.85
CA LEU A 10 -8.68 -17.11 37.71
C LEU A 10 -9.09 -16.55 36.34
N LEU A 11 -9.18 -17.39 35.31
CA LEU A 11 -9.31 -16.96 33.91
C LEU A 11 -10.46 -17.67 33.19
N THR A 12 -11.26 -16.90 32.45
CA THR A 12 -12.23 -17.43 31.47
C THR A 12 -11.87 -16.96 30.06
N VAL A 13 -11.92 -17.88 29.10
CA VAL A 13 -11.67 -17.61 27.68
C VAL A 13 -12.98 -17.22 27.00
N ILE A 14 -13.02 -16.03 26.41
CA ILE A 14 -14.15 -15.53 25.62
C ILE A 14 -13.76 -15.55 24.15
N ILE A 15 -14.41 -16.40 23.36
CA ILE A 15 -14.24 -16.45 21.91
C ILE A 15 -15.44 -15.81 21.24
N THR A 16 -15.23 -14.74 20.47
CA THR A 16 -16.28 -14.17 19.63
C THR A 16 -16.12 -14.63 18.20
N THR A 17 -17.19 -15.19 17.63
CA THR A 17 -17.24 -15.52 16.21
C THR A 17 -18.52 -14.97 15.58
N SER A 18 -18.49 -14.77 14.27
CA SER A 18 -19.61 -14.28 13.47
C SER A 18 -19.69 -15.04 12.16
N VAL A 19 -20.55 -14.61 11.25
CA VAL A 19 -20.54 -15.16 9.88
C VAL A 19 -19.17 -14.90 9.24
N THR A 20 -18.46 -15.98 8.89
CA THR A 20 -17.16 -15.95 8.21
C THR A 20 -17.30 -16.46 6.78
N PRO A 21 -16.39 -16.07 5.88
CA PRO A 21 -16.25 -16.69 4.57
C PRO A 21 -16.06 -18.21 4.61
N SER A 22 -15.41 -18.72 5.66
CA SER A 22 -15.16 -20.15 5.83
C SER A 22 -16.41 -20.94 6.22
N ALA A 23 -17.51 -20.31 6.64
CA ALA A 23 -18.70 -21.02 7.10
C ALA A 23 -19.27 -21.92 5.98
N PRO A 24 -19.55 -23.21 6.24
CA PRO A 24 -19.71 -23.84 7.56
C PRO A 24 -18.45 -24.44 8.19
N SER A 25 -17.27 -24.31 7.57
CA SER A 25 -15.98 -24.79 8.10
C SER A 25 -15.52 -24.00 9.34
N THR A 26 -14.95 -24.75 10.27
CA THR A 26 -14.37 -24.30 11.54
C THR A 26 -12.88 -23.95 11.46
N GLU A 27 -12.26 -23.97 10.28
CA GLU A 27 -10.80 -23.85 10.07
C GLU A 27 -10.15 -22.70 10.84
N LEU A 28 -10.81 -21.53 10.91
CA LEU A 28 -10.26 -20.35 11.59
C LEU A 28 -10.16 -20.57 13.10
N LEU A 29 -11.18 -21.18 13.70
CA LEU A 29 -11.17 -21.51 15.13
C LEU A 29 -10.26 -22.71 15.41
N GLU A 30 -10.17 -23.69 14.52
CA GLU A 30 -9.20 -24.80 14.66
C GLU A 30 -7.77 -24.28 14.70
N ALA A 31 -7.39 -23.40 13.78
CA ALA A 31 -6.07 -22.79 13.78
C ALA A 31 -5.78 -21.99 15.06
N ILE A 32 -6.80 -21.34 15.64
CA ILE A 32 -6.67 -20.65 16.94
C ILE A 32 -6.44 -21.64 18.07
N LEU A 33 -7.25 -22.71 18.16
CA LEU A 33 -7.12 -23.72 19.20
C LEU A 33 -5.80 -24.48 19.09
N GLU A 34 -5.32 -24.77 17.88
CA GLU A 34 -3.97 -25.33 17.65
C GLU A 34 -2.87 -24.36 18.09
N SER A 35 -3.07 -23.05 17.90
CA SER A 35 -2.13 -22.06 18.41
C SER A 35 -2.12 -22.01 19.94
N PHE A 36 -3.26 -22.28 20.59
CA PHE A 36 -3.33 -22.42 22.05
C PHE A 36 -2.58 -23.67 22.52
N ASP A 37 -2.78 -24.83 21.87
CA ASP A 37 -2.03 -26.05 22.17
C ASP A 37 -0.52 -25.84 22.08
N ARG A 38 -0.06 -25.06 21.10
CA ARG A 38 1.36 -24.86 20.86
C ARG A 38 1.99 -23.85 21.82
N HIS A 39 1.30 -22.75 22.08
CA HIS A 39 1.91 -21.57 22.69
C HIS A 39 1.36 -21.22 24.09
N CYS A 40 0.16 -21.71 24.43
CA CYS A 40 -0.42 -21.47 25.75
C CYS A 40 -1.49 -22.53 26.12
N PRO A 41 -1.10 -23.80 26.36
CA PRO A 41 -2.04 -24.90 26.61
C PRO A 41 -2.99 -24.63 27.78
N ALA A 42 -2.57 -23.84 28.76
CA ALA A 42 -3.37 -23.47 29.92
C ALA A 42 -4.71 -22.79 29.54
N LEU A 43 -4.79 -22.11 28.39
CA LEU A 43 -6.05 -21.52 27.91
C LEU A 43 -7.11 -22.59 27.62
N LEU A 44 -6.72 -23.78 27.16
CA LEU A 44 -7.63 -24.89 26.87
C LEU A 44 -8.14 -25.60 28.13
N SER A 45 -7.49 -25.38 29.27
CA SER A 45 -7.94 -25.89 30.57
C SER A 45 -8.94 -24.98 31.28
N CYS A 46 -9.11 -23.75 30.78
CA CYS A 46 -9.99 -22.73 31.34
C CYS A 46 -11.44 -22.94 30.93
N ASN A 47 -12.38 -22.39 31.70
CA ASN A 47 -13.77 -22.24 31.24
C ASN A 47 -13.81 -21.39 29.95
N VAL A 48 -14.63 -21.78 28.98
CA VAL A 48 -14.77 -21.09 27.70
C VAL A 48 -16.20 -20.62 27.44
N ILE A 49 -16.34 -19.39 26.97
CA ILE A 49 -17.59 -18.79 26.51
C ILE A 49 -17.43 -18.45 25.02
N VAL A 50 -18.28 -19.04 24.18
CA VAL A 50 -18.30 -18.76 22.73
C VAL A 50 -19.55 -17.97 22.40
N VAL A 51 -19.37 -16.78 21.83
CA VAL A 51 -20.48 -15.91 21.41
C VAL A 51 -20.59 -15.93 19.89
N PHE A 52 -21.76 -16.35 19.40
CA PHE A 52 -22.09 -16.38 17.96
C PHE A 52 -22.75 -15.06 17.55
N ASP A 53 -21.96 -14.02 17.33
CA ASP A 53 -22.43 -12.71 16.88
C ASP A 53 -22.97 -12.80 15.45
N GLY A 54 -24.30 -12.83 15.30
CA GLY A 54 -24.96 -13.10 14.02
C GLY A 54 -24.86 -11.97 12.98
N TYR A 55 -25.91 -11.84 12.18
CA TYR A 55 -26.04 -10.80 11.15
C TYR A 55 -27.33 -10.00 11.33
N ASP A 56 -27.45 -8.89 10.60
CA ASP A 56 -28.58 -7.96 10.65
C ASP A 56 -29.51 -8.07 9.44
N LYS A 57 -28.95 -8.27 8.24
CA LYS A 57 -29.72 -8.27 6.99
C LYS A 57 -29.24 -9.37 6.05
N ILE A 58 -30.21 -9.99 5.36
CA ILE A 58 -29.95 -10.88 4.23
C ILE A 58 -30.09 -10.04 2.96
N VAL A 59 -29.06 -10.02 2.12
CA VAL A 59 -28.97 -9.19 0.91
C VAL A 59 -28.31 -9.99 -0.23
N PRO A 60 -28.49 -9.60 -1.50
CA PRO A 60 -27.88 -10.31 -2.63
C PRO A 60 -26.34 -10.31 -2.64
N THR A 61 -25.70 -9.31 -2.02
CA THR A 61 -24.25 -9.19 -1.96
C THR A 61 -23.78 -8.97 -0.53
N ALA A 62 -22.96 -9.88 -0.02
CA ALA A 62 -22.49 -9.85 1.37
C ALA A 62 -21.64 -8.60 1.67
N ARG A 63 -21.90 -8.00 2.84
CA ARG A 63 -21.03 -6.99 3.49
C ARG A 63 -20.90 -7.37 4.96
N LEU A 64 -20.06 -8.36 5.26
CA LEU A 64 -19.95 -8.99 6.59
C LEU A 64 -19.66 -7.97 7.71
N LYS A 65 -18.79 -6.98 7.46
CA LYS A 65 -18.50 -5.89 8.43
C LYS A 65 -19.73 -5.06 8.83
N LYS A 66 -20.74 -4.97 7.94
CA LYS A 66 -22.01 -4.26 8.18
C LYS A 66 -23.12 -5.20 8.65
N GLY A 67 -22.81 -6.45 9.00
CA GLY A 67 -23.81 -7.46 9.37
C GLY A 67 -24.72 -7.87 8.22
N GLN A 68 -24.24 -7.80 6.97
CA GLN A 68 -25.04 -8.15 5.79
C GLN A 68 -24.51 -9.43 5.15
N VAL A 69 -25.37 -10.42 4.96
CA VAL A 69 -25.01 -11.77 4.47
C VAL A 69 -25.89 -12.17 3.28
N THR A 70 -25.43 -13.12 2.46
CA THR A 70 -26.29 -13.74 1.43
C THR A 70 -27.21 -14.80 2.05
N PRO A 71 -28.30 -15.22 1.37
CA PRO A 71 -29.12 -16.33 1.82
C PRO A 71 -28.30 -17.60 2.10
N GLN A 72 -27.37 -17.94 1.20
CA GLN A 72 -26.48 -19.08 1.38
C GLN A 72 -25.58 -18.95 2.62
N GLN A 73 -25.04 -17.76 2.88
CA GLN A 73 -24.19 -17.53 4.06
C GLN A 73 -24.98 -17.59 5.37
N ALA A 74 -26.25 -17.17 5.36
CA ALA A 74 -27.15 -17.32 6.50
C ALA A 74 -27.41 -18.80 6.81
N GLU A 75 -27.64 -19.63 5.80
CA GLU A 75 -27.79 -21.08 5.93
C GLU A 75 -26.50 -21.74 6.43
N ASN A 76 -25.36 -21.42 5.79
CA ASN A 76 -24.05 -21.94 6.19
C ASN A 76 -23.70 -21.57 7.64
N PHE A 77 -24.14 -20.41 8.13
CA PHE A 77 -23.90 -20.00 9.51
C PHE A 77 -24.65 -20.89 10.51
N ALA A 78 -25.85 -21.39 10.19
CA ALA A 78 -26.54 -22.34 11.07
C ALA A 78 -25.73 -23.64 11.23
N SER A 79 -25.22 -24.19 10.15
CA SER A 79 -24.32 -25.36 10.17
C SER A 79 -22.99 -25.06 10.87
N TYR A 80 -22.42 -23.87 10.62
CA TYR A 80 -21.20 -23.40 11.28
C TYR A 80 -21.34 -23.42 12.81
N LYS A 81 -22.46 -22.89 13.35
CA LYS A 81 -22.68 -22.88 14.81
C LYS A 81 -22.63 -24.29 15.40
N GLN A 82 -23.21 -25.27 14.72
CA GLN A 82 -23.18 -26.65 15.21
C GLN A 82 -21.78 -27.25 15.12
N ASN A 83 -21.06 -27.02 14.04
CA ASN A 83 -19.68 -27.49 13.86
C ASN A 83 -18.76 -26.88 14.92
N VAL A 84 -18.89 -25.58 15.22
CA VAL A 84 -18.13 -24.91 16.28
C VAL A 84 -18.47 -25.50 17.65
N LYS A 85 -19.75 -25.76 17.94
CA LYS A 85 -20.14 -26.41 19.21
C LYS A 85 -19.44 -27.75 19.38
N ASN A 86 -19.46 -28.59 18.33
CA ASN A 86 -18.79 -29.90 18.35
C ASN A 86 -17.27 -29.77 18.54
N LEU A 87 -16.64 -28.83 17.83
CA LEU A 87 -15.21 -28.56 17.95
C LEU A 87 -14.83 -28.13 19.37
N ILE A 88 -15.56 -27.17 19.94
CA ILE A 88 -15.27 -26.61 21.26
C ILE A 88 -15.48 -27.66 22.35
N LEU A 89 -16.58 -28.43 22.29
CA LEU A 89 -16.79 -29.56 23.20
C LEU A 89 -15.65 -30.58 23.10
N GLY A 90 -15.22 -30.91 21.88
CA GLY A 90 -14.11 -31.85 21.68
C GLY A 90 -12.76 -31.37 22.21
N ARG A 91 -12.58 -30.07 22.47
CA ARG A 91 -11.33 -29.49 22.97
C ARG A 91 -11.36 -29.08 24.45
N TYR A 92 -12.51 -28.67 24.97
CA TYR A 92 -12.66 -28.14 26.33
C TYR A 92 -13.41 -29.06 27.29
N GLN A 93 -14.19 -30.03 26.80
CA GLN A 93 -14.95 -30.92 27.66
C GLN A 93 -14.02 -31.93 28.35
N ARG A 94 -14.19 -32.09 29.66
CA ARG A 94 -13.40 -33.02 30.48
C ARG A 94 -13.93 -34.44 30.31
N HIS A 95 -13.04 -35.42 30.13
CA HIS A 95 -13.42 -36.82 29.92
C HIS A 95 -14.22 -37.38 31.13
N GLY A 96 -15.47 -37.81 30.90
CA GLY A 96 -16.27 -38.54 31.89
C GLY A 96 -17.66 -37.95 32.20
N GLU A 97 -17.96 -36.72 31.76
CA GLU A 97 -19.25 -36.07 32.03
C GLU A 97 -20.09 -35.93 30.74
N GLY A 98 -21.32 -36.43 30.77
CA GLY A 98 -22.25 -36.35 29.63
C GLY A 98 -22.61 -34.91 29.26
N SER A 99 -22.79 -34.65 27.96
CA SER A 99 -23.10 -33.33 27.39
C SER A 99 -24.57 -32.92 27.60
N THR A 100 -25.02 -32.85 28.85
CA THR A 100 -26.32 -32.23 29.18
C THR A 100 -26.15 -30.72 29.31
N PHE A 101 -26.92 -29.97 28.52
CA PHE A 101 -26.94 -28.51 28.55
C PHE A 101 -28.10 -27.99 29.41
N THR A 102 -27.81 -27.03 30.27
CA THR A 102 -28.84 -26.13 30.81
C THR A 102 -29.01 -24.96 29.85
N ASN A 103 -30.25 -24.70 29.43
CA ASN A 103 -30.59 -23.56 28.58
C ASN A 103 -31.23 -22.46 29.43
N THR A 104 -30.69 -21.25 29.35
CA THR A 104 -31.31 -20.06 29.94
C THR A 104 -31.49 -18.99 28.86
N HIS A 105 -32.47 -18.11 29.07
CA HIS A 105 -32.72 -16.99 28.18
C HIS A 105 -32.41 -15.69 28.91
N ALA A 106 -31.69 -14.81 28.23
CA ALA A 106 -31.36 -13.50 28.74
C ALA A 106 -31.54 -12.45 27.64
N LYS A 107 -31.43 -11.19 28.04
CA LYS A 107 -31.61 -10.06 27.14
C LYS A 107 -30.40 -9.13 27.20
N ALA A 108 -30.01 -8.63 26.05
CA ALA A 108 -28.91 -7.71 25.93
C ALA A 108 -29.46 -6.30 25.73
N GLU A 109 -29.03 -5.39 26.62
CA GLU A 109 -29.52 -4.02 26.69
C GLU A 109 -28.55 -3.08 25.96
N TYR A 110 -29.05 -2.35 24.96
CA TYR A 110 -28.19 -1.53 24.09
C TYR A 110 -28.67 -0.10 23.90
N GLY A 111 -27.76 0.85 24.18
CA GLY A 111 -27.51 2.11 23.47
C GLY A 111 -28.61 3.17 23.37
N SER A 112 -29.89 2.82 23.32
CA SER A 112 -30.99 3.74 23.07
C SER A 112 -31.78 4.02 24.35
N THR A 113 -32.33 5.24 24.48
CA THR A 113 -33.36 5.55 25.49
C THR A 113 -34.72 4.95 25.12
N ARG A 114 -34.88 4.42 23.91
CA ARG A 114 -36.08 3.76 23.39
C ARG A 114 -35.95 2.24 23.55
N GLY A 115 -37.01 1.60 24.07
CA GLY A 115 -37.03 0.16 24.43
C GLY A 115 -37.12 -0.83 23.26
N ASP A 116 -37.00 -0.36 22.02
CA ASP A 116 -37.18 -1.12 20.78
C ASP A 116 -35.92 -1.81 20.25
N ASN A 117 -34.77 -1.65 20.93
CA ASN A 117 -33.47 -2.15 20.48
C ASN A 117 -32.88 -3.27 21.38
N GLU A 118 -33.73 -3.96 22.13
CA GLU A 118 -33.36 -5.10 22.96
C GLU A 118 -33.17 -6.38 22.12
N VAL A 119 -32.11 -7.14 22.38
CA VAL A 119 -31.86 -8.43 21.68
C VAL A 119 -31.90 -9.57 22.69
N SER A 120 -32.82 -10.51 22.51
CA SER A 120 -32.83 -11.74 23.28
C SER A 120 -31.70 -12.67 22.82
N TYR A 121 -31.11 -13.40 23.75
CA TYR A 121 -30.11 -14.42 23.46
C TYR A 121 -30.34 -15.65 24.36
N THR A 122 -29.97 -16.80 23.82
CA THR A 122 -29.99 -18.07 24.55
C THR A 122 -28.58 -18.39 25.03
N ILE A 123 -28.45 -18.80 26.28
CA ILE A 123 -27.22 -19.33 26.86
C ILE A 123 -27.40 -20.84 26.99
N SER A 124 -26.57 -21.62 26.32
CA SER A 124 -26.46 -23.07 26.49
C SER A 124 -25.17 -23.37 27.23
N GLN A 125 -25.27 -23.87 28.46
CA GLN A 125 -24.12 -24.11 29.34
C GLN A 125 -24.08 -25.57 29.78
N THR A 126 -22.89 -26.16 29.83
CA THR A 126 -22.67 -27.50 30.40
C THR A 126 -22.92 -27.50 31.91
N CYS A 127 -23.32 -28.63 32.50
CA CYS A 127 -23.63 -28.71 33.93
C CYS A 127 -22.46 -28.31 34.85
N ASP A 128 -21.22 -28.56 34.42
CA ASP A 128 -19.98 -28.18 35.10
C ASP A 128 -19.55 -26.73 34.83
N LYS A 129 -20.31 -25.99 34.01
CA LYS A 129 -20.04 -24.63 33.52
C LYS A 129 -18.74 -24.45 32.72
N SER A 130 -18.07 -25.53 32.33
CA SER A 130 -16.79 -25.43 31.59
C SER A 130 -16.97 -24.88 30.17
N VAL A 131 -18.09 -25.14 29.52
CA VAL A 131 -18.39 -24.66 28.16
C VAL A 131 -19.74 -23.93 28.15
N THR A 132 -19.72 -22.70 27.64
CA THR A 132 -20.91 -21.85 27.50
C THR A 132 -21.03 -21.33 26.08
N PHE A 133 -22.19 -21.49 25.46
CA PHE A 133 -22.52 -20.90 24.15
C PHE A 133 -23.55 -19.80 24.33
N ILE A 134 -23.31 -18.65 23.73
CA ILE A 134 -24.25 -17.52 23.71
C ILE A 134 -24.69 -17.27 22.27
N GLU A 135 -26.00 -17.40 22.04
CA GLU A 135 -26.62 -17.27 20.73
C GLU A 135 -27.66 -16.13 20.72
N PRO A 136 -27.26 -14.92 20.32
CA PRO A 136 -28.19 -13.81 20.15
C PRO A 136 -29.09 -13.97 18.92
N SER A 137 -30.34 -13.54 19.07
CA SER A 137 -31.36 -13.57 18.00
C SER A 137 -31.05 -12.61 16.84
N ARG A 138 -30.18 -11.62 17.07
CA ARG A 138 -29.73 -10.63 16.08
C ARG A 138 -28.28 -10.26 16.36
N ARG A 139 -27.59 -9.70 15.37
CA ARG A 139 -26.23 -9.18 15.55
C ARG A 139 -26.15 -8.15 16.67
N LEU A 140 -25.15 -8.29 17.53
CA LEU A 140 -24.81 -7.37 18.62
C LEU A 140 -23.69 -6.42 18.19
N GLY A 141 -22.67 -6.96 17.49
CA GLY A 141 -21.37 -6.33 17.30
C GLY A 141 -20.37 -6.80 18.36
N PHE A 142 -19.09 -6.90 17.98
CA PHE A 142 -18.02 -7.51 18.79
C PHE A 142 -18.02 -7.06 20.25
N GLY A 143 -18.01 -5.75 20.51
CA GLY A 143 -17.91 -5.27 21.87
C GLY A 143 -19.12 -5.66 22.75
N LEU A 144 -20.33 -5.65 22.19
CA LEU A 144 -21.54 -6.06 22.91
C LEU A 144 -21.65 -7.59 23.05
N ALA A 145 -21.07 -8.34 22.12
CA ALA A 145 -20.87 -9.78 22.26
C ALA A 145 -19.95 -10.08 23.46
N VAL A 146 -18.82 -9.40 23.57
CA VAL A 146 -17.91 -9.52 24.75
C VAL A 146 -18.63 -9.14 26.04
N ARG A 147 -19.38 -8.03 26.05
CA ARG A 147 -20.18 -7.62 27.22
C ARG A 147 -21.19 -8.70 27.67
N SER A 148 -21.79 -9.41 26.71
CA SER A 148 -22.74 -10.48 27.02
C SER A 148 -22.03 -11.69 27.65
N ALA A 149 -20.84 -12.05 27.17
CA ALA A 149 -20.01 -13.08 27.78
C ALA A 149 -19.51 -12.68 29.19
N LEU A 150 -19.13 -11.41 29.39
CA LEU A 150 -18.70 -10.91 30.70
C LEU A 150 -19.78 -11.05 31.79
N ARG A 151 -21.07 -10.94 31.42
CA ARG A 151 -22.19 -11.17 32.36
C ARG A 151 -22.33 -12.63 32.80
N ALA A 152 -21.79 -13.57 32.02
CA ALA A 152 -21.75 -15.00 32.32
C ALA A 152 -20.39 -15.45 32.88
N THR A 153 -19.46 -14.52 33.10
CA THR A 153 -18.12 -14.81 33.63
C THR A 153 -18.11 -14.68 35.15
N GLU A 154 -17.61 -15.70 35.84
CA GLU A 154 -17.45 -15.72 37.31
C GLU A 154 -15.99 -15.47 37.75
N THR A 155 -15.04 -15.58 36.84
CA THR A 155 -13.60 -15.42 37.12
C THR A 155 -13.16 -13.95 37.14
N PRO A 156 -12.10 -13.62 37.91
CA PRO A 156 -11.61 -12.24 38.04
C PRO A 156 -10.97 -11.70 36.75
N TYR A 157 -10.47 -12.56 35.85
CA TYR A 157 -9.83 -12.15 34.61
C TYR A 157 -10.45 -12.87 33.39
N VAL A 158 -10.35 -12.23 32.24
CA VAL A 158 -10.79 -12.79 30.96
C VAL A 158 -9.71 -12.71 29.89
N TRP A 159 -9.65 -13.76 29.08
CA TRP A 159 -8.95 -13.75 27.80
C TRP A 159 -9.96 -13.52 26.69
N VAL A 160 -9.86 -12.40 25.97
CA VAL A 160 -10.76 -12.11 24.85
C VAL A 160 -10.08 -12.50 23.55
N GLN A 161 -10.73 -13.36 22.76
CA GLN A 161 -10.21 -13.95 21.55
C GLN A 161 -11.13 -13.68 20.35
N GLN A 162 -10.58 -13.12 19.29
CA GLN A 162 -11.26 -13.01 18.00
C GLN A 162 -11.00 -14.26 17.15
N HIS A 163 -11.98 -14.63 16.31
CA HIS A 163 -11.93 -15.84 15.49
C HIS A 163 -10.86 -15.86 14.38
N ASP A 164 -10.07 -14.81 14.20
CA ASP A 164 -9.12 -14.63 13.09
C ASP A 164 -7.72 -14.22 13.55
N TRP A 165 -7.35 -14.47 14.81
CA TRP A 165 -6.02 -14.15 15.34
C TRP A 165 -5.38 -15.34 16.06
N ALA A 166 -4.29 -15.87 15.53
CA ALA A 166 -3.54 -16.98 16.14
C ALA A 166 -2.34 -16.48 16.97
N LEU A 167 -2.01 -17.23 18.02
CA LEU A 167 -0.76 -17.06 18.78
C LEU A 167 0.44 -17.54 17.96
N LEU A 168 1.58 -16.88 18.12
CA LEU A 168 2.85 -17.24 17.47
C LEU A 168 4.01 -17.49 18.43
N SER A 169 3.85 -17.12 19.70
CA SER A 169 4.91 -17.14 20.70
C SER A 169 4.34 -17.61 22.02
N ASP A 170 5.17 -18.29 22.81
CA ASP A 170 4.77 -18.85 24.10
C ASP A 170 4.42 -17.74 25.09
N LEU A 171 3.33 -17.93 25.83
CA LEU A 171 2.81 -16.94 26.77
C LEU A 171 2.94 -17.42 28.22
N PRO A 172 3.61 -16.67 29.11
CA PRO A 172 3.68 -16.97 30.53
C PRO A 172 2.37 -16.54 31.23
N ILE A 173 1.23 -17.15 30.86
CA ILE A 173 -0.10 -16.71 31.29
C ILE A 173 -0.29 -16.74 32.81
N GLU A 174 0.26 -17.74 33.49
CA GLU A 174 0.14 -17.87 34.93
C GLU A 174 0.93 -16.77 35.68
N PRO A 175 2.23 -16.53 35.38
CA PRO A 175 2.93 -15.35 35.86
C PRO A 175 2.20 -14.03 35.56
N MET A 176 1.66 -13.86 34.35
CA MET A 176 0.90 -12.65 33.98
C MET A 176 -0.31 -12.43 34.89
N LEU A 177 -1.10 -13.47 35.17
CA LEU A 177 -2.27 -13.39 36.05
C LEU A 177 -1.88 -13.02 37.48
N GLN A 178 -0.79 -13.59 38.01
CA GLN A 178 -0.32 -13.25 39.35
C GLN A 178 0.18 -11.80 39.42
N ILE A 179 0.84 -11.31 38.37
CA ILE A 179 1.29 -9.91 38.27
C ILE A 179 0.07 -8.98 38.21
N MET A 180 -0.92 -9.29 37.39
CA MET A 180 -2.17 -8.51 37.34
C MET A 180 -2.83 -8.47 38.71
N LYS A 181 -2.95 -9.61 39.40
CA LYS A 181 -3.51 -9.69 40.75
C LYS A 181 -2.74 -8.89 41.79
N ALA A 182 -1.41 -8.92 41.74
CA ALA A 182 -0.56 -8.17 42.65
C ALA A 182 -0.67 -6.65 42.44
N HIS A 183 -0.85 -6.20 41.19
CA HIS A 183 -0.86 -4.79 40.81
C HIS A 183 -2.27 -4.23 40.53
N GLU A 184 -3.35 -4.99 40.73
CA GLU A 184 -4.70 -4.54 40.36
C GLU A 184 -5.15 -3.31 41.16
N SER A 185 -4.76 -3.24 42.44
CA SER A 185 -5.07 -2.12 43.35
C SER A 185 -3.90 -1.15 43.56
N ASP A 186 -2.82 -1.31 42.79
CA ASP A 186 -1.66 -0.40 42.83
C ASP A 186 -2.06 0.99 42.33
N LEU A 187 -1.63 2.05 43.02
CA LEU A 187 -1.92 3.44 42.68
C LEU A 187 -0.95 4.00 41.64
N GLU A 188 0.28 3.49 41.61
CA GLU A 188 1.36 3.96 40.76
C GLU A 188 1.49 3.12 39.49
N VAL A 189 1.40 1.79 39.64
CA VAL A 189 1.62 0.84 38.53
C VAL A 189 0.43 -0.12 38.37
N PRO A 190 -0.81 0.37 38.15
CA PRO A 190 -1.97 -0.51 38.00
C PRO A 190 -1.85 -1.35 36.72
N ILE A 191 -2.07 -2.67 36.82
CA ILE A 191 -2.07 -3.59 35.67
C ILE A 191 -3.45 -4.25 35.55
N LYS A 192 -4.30 -3.73 34.66
CA LYS A 192 -5.69 -4.19 34.51
C LYS A 192 -6.02 -4.74 33.12
N TYR A 193 -5.15 -4.46 32.14
CA TYR A 193 -5.30 -4.88 30.75
C TYR A 193 -3.91 -5.11 30.14
N ILE A 194 -3.71 -6.28 29.54
CA ILE A 194 -2.48 -6.66 28.83
C ILE A 194 -2.84 -7.13 27.42
N CYS A 195 -2.34 -6.43 26.41
CA CYS A 195 -2.42 -6.85 25.01
C CYS A 195 -1.10 -7.45 24.52
N LEU A 196 -1.12 -8.11 23.36
CA LEU A 196 0.03 -8.80 22.78
C LEU A 196 0.51 -8.12 21.50
N ALA A 197 1.82 -8.17 21.25
CA ALA A 197 2.44 -7.57 20.07
C ALA A 197 1.99 -8.26 18.77
N ALA A 198 1.40 -7.47 17.87
CA ALA A 198 1.20 -7.80 16.45
C ALA A 198 2.20 -7.02 15.60
N VAL A 199 2.24 -7.24 14.27
CA VAL A 199 3.27 -6.67 13.36
C VAL A 199 3.45 -5.16 13.53
N ARG A 200 2.35 -4.40 13.67
CA ARG A 200 2.37 -2.93 13.84
C ARG A 200 2.75 -2.45 15.26
N MET A 201 2.95 -3.36 16.21
CA MET A 201 3.28 -3.07 17.61
C MET A 201 4.69 -3.53 17.98
N LEU A 202 5.45 -4.02 17.01
CA LEU A 202 6.86 -4.32 17.21
C LEU A 202 7.63 -3.03 17.49
N SER A 203 8.55 -3.08 18.45
CA SER A 203 9.34 -1.92 18.88
C SER A 203 8.48 -0.73 19.36
N TYR A 204 7.28 -1.00 19.91
CA TYR A 204 6.37 0.05 20.39
C TYR A 204 7.00 1.06 21.36
N ALA A 205 7.71 0.61 22.41
CA ALA A 205 8.32 1.49 23.40
C ALA A 205 9.33 2.49 22.79
N THR A 206 9.94 2.15 21.64
CA THR A 206 10.89 3.00 20.91
C THR A 206 10.28 3.63 19.66
N SER A 207 8.99 3.42 19.40
CA SER A 207 8.29 3.94 18.23
C SER A 207 8.07 5.45 18.33
N MET A 208 7.83 6.09 17.18
CA MET A 208 7.46 7.51 17.13
C MET A 208 6.17 7.82 17.89
N ASP A 209 5.24 6.85 18.00
CA ASP A 209 4.02 7.00 18.78
C ASP A 209 4.32 7.20 20.27
N VAL A 210 5.36 6.58 20.82
CA VAL A 210 5.78 6.82 22.21
C VAL A 210 6.62 8.08 22.32
N ALA A 211 7.57 8.27 21.40
CA ALA A 211 8.53 9.37 21.46
C ALA A 211 7.88 10.78 21.39
N ARG A 212 6.77 10.91 20.64
CA ARG A 212 6.03 12.18 20.42
C ARG A 212 5.14 12.61 21.57
N PHE A 213 4.76 11.72 22.50
CA PHE A 213 3.89 12.08 23.64
C PHE A 213 4.69 12.11 24.94
N PRO A 214 5.01 13.29 25.49
CA PRO A 214 5.90 13.40 26.66
C PRO A 214 5.44 12.57 27.87
N ALA A 215 4.14 12.55 28.15
CA ALA A 215 3.58 11.78 29.25
C ALA A 215 3.72 10.26 29.05
N LEU A 216 3.53 9.76 27.81
CA LEU A 216 3.75 8.34 27.50
C LEU A 216 5.22 8.00 27.53
N ARG A 217 6.06 8.83 26.91
CA ARG A 217 7.52 8.63 26.91
C ARG A 217 8.06 8.56 28.33
N ASN A 218 7.59 9.43 29.22
CA ASN A 218 7.96 9.38 30.63
C ASN A 218 7.46 8.09 31.30
N LEU A 219 6.20 7.70 31.09
CA LEU A 219 5.63 6.45 31.61
C LEU A 219 6.38 5.22 31.10
N THR A 220 6.67 5.14 29.80
CA THR A 220 7.45 4.06 29.18
C THR A 220 8.87 4.05 29.75
N ALA A 221 9.53 5.20 29.84
CA ALA A 221 10.87 5.26 30.43
C ALA A 221 10.89 4.83 31.92
N SER A 222 9.83 5.10 32.68
CA SER A 222 9.77 4.78 34.11
C SER A 222 9.24 3.37 34.40
N LEU A 223 8.30 2.85 33.59
CA LEU A 223 7.53 1.65 33.91
C LEU A 223 7.82 0.47 32.98
N THR A 224 8.50 0.67 31.86
CA THR A 224 8.88 -0.47 30.99
C THR A 224 9.95 -1.31 31.69
N GLY A 225 9.66 -2.59 31.89
CA GLY A 225 10.58 -3.49 32.57
C GLY A 225 10.02 -4.88 32.79
N ASP A 226 10.81 -5.69 33.48
CA ASP A 226 10.44 -7.05 33.87
C ASP A 226 9.69 -7.05 35.19
N PHE A 227 8.46 -7.58 35.17
CA PHE A 227 7.64 -7.77 36.36
C PHE A 227 7.76 -9.21 36.85
N SER A 228 7.76 -9.40 38.17
CA SER A 228 7.81 -10.72 38.82
C SER A 228 6.95 -10.71 40.08
N THR A 229 6.63 -11.88 40.62
CA THR A 229 5.87 -12.00 41.88
C THR A 229 6.60 -12.92 42.84
N ALA A 230 6.30 -12.81 44.13
CA ALA A 230 6.86 -13.71 45.14
C ALA A 230 6.55 -15.20 44.86
N SER A 231 5.44 -15.49 44.17
CA SER A 231 5.05 -16.84 43.76
C SER A 231 5.88 -17.38 42.60
N TYR A 232 6.46 -16.49 41.77
CA TYR A 232 7.27 -16.83 40.60
C TYR A 232 8.47 -15.87 40.50
N PRO A 233 9.45 -15.95 41.42
CA PRO A 233 10.55 -14.99 41.49
C PRO A 233 11.48 -15.07 40.27
N ASP A 234 11.55 -16.23 39.61
CA ASP A 234 12.37 -16.46 38.43
C ASP A 234 11.65 -16.16 37.10
N ALA A 235 10.30 -16.01 37.12
CA ALA A 235 9.53 -15.72 35.91
C ALA A 235 9.43 -14.20 35.71
N LYS A 236 10.13 -13.71 34.68
CA LYS A 236 10.11 -12.30 34.29
C LYS A 236 9.10 -12.09 33.17
N VAL A 237 8.11 -11.24 33.41
CA VAL A 237 7.13 -10.82 32.40
C VAL A 237 7.44 -9.39 31.98
N PRO A 238 8.04 -9.18 30.80
CA PRO A 238 8.32 -7.85 30.29
C PRO A 238 7.03 -7.14 29.88
N LEU A 239 6.76 -5.98 30.46
CA LEU A 239 5.60 -5.15 30.13
C LEU A 239 6.02 -3.71 29.79
N THR A 240 5.26 -3.07 28.89
CA THR A 240 5.39 -1.63 28.60
C THR A 240 4.02 -0.95 28.61
N PRO A 241 3.86 0.25 29.20
CA PRO A 241 2.59 0.96 29.19
C PRO A 241 2.24 1.45 27.78
N MET A 242 0.94 1.55 27.48
CA MET A 242 0.39 1.99 26.18
C MET A 242 -0.65 3.11 26.33
N TYR A 243 -0.78 4.00 25.34
CA TYR A 243 -1.84 5.02 25.24
C TYR A 243 -3.00 4.64 24.31
N PHE A 244 -3.24 3.35 24.12
CA PHE A 244 -4.42 2.92 23.38
C PHE A 244 -4.96 1.61 23.93
N TRP A 245 -6.27 1.50 23.83
CA TRP A 245 -7.04 0.31 24.12
C TRP A 245 -7.67 -0.15 22.80
N HIS A 246 -7.60 -1.43 22.48
CA HIS A 246 -8.23 -1.99 21.29
C HIS A 246 -8.65 -3.45 21.50
N ASP A 247 -9.22 -4.06 20.47
CA ASP A 247 -10.00 -5.30 20.54
C ASP A 247 -9.27 -6.59 20.11
N LYS A 248 -8.02 -6.51 19.62
CA LYS A 248 -7.17 -7.68 19.33
C LYS A 248 -6.99 -8.58 20.57
N PRO A 249 -6.62 -9.87 20.44
CA PRO A 249 -6.50 -10.76 21.59
C PRO A 249 -5.72 -10.19 22.78
N HIS A 250 -6.33 -10.26 23.96
CA HIS A 250 -5.83 -9.61 25.17
C HIS A 250 -6.36 -10.27 26.45
N LEU A 251 -5.65 -10.01 27.55
CA LEU A 251 -5.99 -10.38 28.92
C LEU A 251 -6.48 -9.14 29.67
N ALA A 252 -7.59 -9.23 30.41
CA ALA A 252 -8.14 -8.10 31.15
C ALA A 252 -8.84 -8.49 32.45
N SER A 253 -8.86 -7.59 33.43
CA SER A 253 -9.70 -7.71 34.63
C SER A 253 -11.19 -7.58 34.27
N THR A 254 -11.99 -8.56 34.69
CA THR A 254 -13.44 -8.61 34.46
C THR A 254 -14.12 -7.36 35.04
N ALA A 255 -13.74 -6.98 36.27
CA ALA A 255 -14.27 -5.81 36.96
C ALA A 255 -13.88 -4.50 36.25
N HIS A 256 -12.62 -4.39 35.80
CA HIS A 256 -12.17 -3.24 35.02
C HIS A 256 -12.95 -3.11 33.70
N TYR A 257 -13.13 -4.22 32.97
CA TYR A 257 -13.84 -4.22 31.70
C TYR A 257 -15.29 -3.77 31.87
N LEU A 258 -16.00 -4.33 32.86
CA LEU A 258 -17.39 -3.98 33.15
C LEU A 258 -17.53 -2.52 33.61
N SER A 259 -16.60 -2.00 34.42
CA SER A 259 -16.71 -0.64 34.96
C SER A 259 -16.14 0.46 34.05
N ARG A 260 -15.20 0.15 33.14
CA ARG A 260 -14.51 1.15 32.30
C ARG A 260 -14.91 1.07 30.83
N VAL A 261 -14.96 -0.14 30.29
CA VAL A 261 -15.34 -0.36 28.89
C VAL A 261 -16.87 -0.34 28.77
N PHE A 262 -17.59 -0.97 29.71
CA PHE A 262 -19.06 -1.06 29.70
C PHE A 262 -19.76 -0.51 30.96
N PRO A 263 -19.44 0.71 31.42
CA PRO A 263 -19.94 1.25 32.70
C PRO A 263 -21.46 1.29 32.82
N THR A 264 -22.17 1.41 31.69
CA THR A 264 -23.63 1.47 31.63
C THR A 264 -24.13 0.74 30.39
N ARG A 265 -25.44 0.49 30.34
CA ARG A 265 -26.10 -0.03 29.12
C ARG A 265 -26.04 0.89 27.91
N LEU A 266 -25.70 2.17 28.11
CA LEU A 266 -25.57 3.18 27.07
C LEU A 266 -24.12 3.38 26.61
N ALA A 267 -23.17 2.59 27.13
CA ALA A 267 -21.75 2.76 26.82
C ALA A 267 -21.43 2.62 25.32
N MET A 268 -22.25 1.88 24.56
CA MET A 268 -22.07 1.64 23.13
C MET A 268 -23.39 1.22 22.48
N PHE A 269 -23.62 1.63 21.22
CA PHE A 269 -24.79 1.21 20.45
C PHE A 269 -24.56 -0.12 19.73
N ARG A 270 -25.66 -0.79 19.36
CA ARG A 270 -25.63 -2.04 18.60
C ARG A 270 -24.99 -1.81 17.22
N GLY A 271 -23.94 -2.56 16.93
CA GLY A 271 -23.20 -2.45 15.67
C GLY A 271 -22.08 -1.39 15.63
N ASP A 272 -21.88 -0.60 16.70
CA ASP A 272 -20.72 0.29 16.81
C ASP A 272 -19.41 -0.52 16.85
N PHE A 273 -18.34 0.04 16.28
CA PHE A 273 -16.98 -0.46 16.47
C PHE A 273 -16.46 0.02 17.83
N ILE A 274 -15.98 -0.93 18.64
CA ILE A 274 -15.61 -0.64 20.03
C ILE A 274 -14.33 0.20 20.11
N GLU A 275 -13.45 0.08 19.13
CA GLU A 275 -12.21 0.84 19.02
C GLU A 275 -12.49 2.30 18.68
N ASP A 276 -13.48 2.58 17.82
CA ASP A 276 -13.87 3.94 17.46
C ASP A 276 -14.52 4.68 18.64
N LYS A 277 -15.32 3.99 19.44
CA LYS A 277 -16.01 4.60 20.59
C LYS A 277 -15.16 4.61 21.86
N ILE A 278 -14.72 3.44 22.29
CA ILE A 278 -13.99 3.26 23.55
C ILE A 278 -12.50 3.49 23.35
N GLY A 279 -11.91 2.94 22.29
CA GLY A 279 -10.47 3.08 22.02
C GLY A 279 -10.04 4.53 21.83
N GLN A 280 -10.79 5.32 21.05
CA GLN A 280 -10.52 6.75 20.88
C GLN A 280 -10.69 7.54 22.19
N ARG A 281 -11.76 7.28 22.96
CA ARG A 281 -11.99 7.89 24.27
C ARG A 281 -10.86 7.57 25.25
N ALA A 282 -10.44 6.31 25.30
CA ALA A 282 -9.35 5.86 26.15
C ALA A 282 -8.05 6.57 25.78
N ARG A 283 -7.71 6.60 24.49
CA ARG A 283 -6.53 7.30 23.98
C ARG A 283 -6.53 8.78 24.33
N ALA A 284 -7.66 9.47 24.19
CA ALA A 284 -7.78 10.89 24.55
C ALA A 284 -7.50 11.11 26.05
N GLN A 285 -8.19 10.37 26.92
CA GLN A 285 -8.04 10.49 28.38
C GLN A 285 -6.62 10.13 28.86
N MET A 286 -6.00 9.10 28.28
CA MET A 286 -4.64 8.72 28.64
C MET A 286 -3.62 9.80 28.22
N LYS A 287 -3.83 10.46 27.08
CA LYS A 287 -3.00 11.61 26.66
C LYS A 287 -3.16 12.82 27.58
N GLU A 288 -4.31 12.96 28.24
CA GLU A 288 -4.60 13.99 29.24
C GLU A 288 -4.05 13.65 30.64
N GLY A 289 -3.33 12.53 30.79
CA GLY A 289 -2.72 12.10 32.04
C GLY A 289 -3.55 11.11 32.85
N GLU A 290 -4.72 10.69 32.37
CA GLU A 290 -5.56 9.69 33.04
C GLU A 290 -5.14 8.24 32.68
N TRP A 291 -3.84 7.96 32.50
CA TRP A 291 -3.38 6.61 32.11
C TRP A 291 -3.74 5.54 33.15
N ASN A 292 -3.54 5.82 34.45
CA ASN A 292 -3.87 4.89 35.55
C ASN A 292 -5.35 4.45 35.57
N LYS A 293 -6.24 5.25 34.96
CA LYS A 293 -7.67 4.92 34.84
C LYS A 293 -7.92 3.73 33.92
N TRP A 294 -7.14 3.63 32.84
CA TRP A 294 -7.23 2.61 31.79
C TRP A 294 -6.22 1.49 32.00
N ALA A 295 -5.04 1.79 32.56
CA ALA A 295 -4.04 0.80 32.99
C ALA A 295 -3.72 -0.23 31.89
N THR A 296 -3.49 0.26 30.66
CA THR A 296 -3.28 -0.55 29.47
C THR A 296 -1.79 -0.82 29.23
N TRP A 297 -1.46 -2.10 29.09
CA TRP A 297 -0.10 -2.60 28.93
C TRP A 297 0.06 -3.47 27.69
N LEU A 298 1.27 -3.51 27.14
CA LEU A 298 1.70 -4.44 26.10
C LEU A 298 2.62 -5.46 26.72
N TYR A 299 2.39 -6.75 26.46
CA TYR A 299 3.39 -7.78 26.67
C TYR A 299 4.53 -7.57 25.69
N TYR A 300 5.75 -7.36 26.21
CA TYR A 300 6.85 -6.74 25.47
C TYR A 300 8.15 -7.57 25.47
N PRO A 301 8.09 -8.86 25.13
CA PRO A 301 9.28 -9.71 25.10
C PRO A 301 10.30 -9.22 24.07
N ASP A 302 11.57 -9.47 24.36
CA ASP A 302 12.73 -9.05 23.55
C ASP A 302 12.74 -7.55 23.21
N GLY A 303 12.26 -6.71 24.14
CA GLY A 303 12.13 -5.27 23.89
C GLY A 303 11.14 -4.98 22.75
N GLY A 304 10.09 -5.79 22.64
CA GLY A 304 9.06 -5.67 21.62
C GLY A 304 9.44 -6.15 20.23
N LYS A 305 10.51 -6.93 20.09
CA LYS A 305 10.93 -7.46 18.77
C LYS A 305 10.27 -8.79 18.43
N GLN A 306 9.72 -9.49 19.41
CA GLN A 306 9.04 -10.76 19.19
C GLN A 306 7.57 -10.55 18.84
N LEU A 307 7.13 -11.19 17.75
CA LEU A 307 5.75 -11.18 17.30
C LEU A 307 4.93 -12.23 18.06
N CYS A 308 3.90 -11.80 18.78
CA CYS A 308 3.05 -12.69 19.58
C CYS A 308 1.77 -13.11 18.86
N LEU A 309 1.25 -12.27 17.95
CA LEU A 309 -0.02 -12.48 17.27
C LEU A 309 0.09 -12.35 15.74
N ARG A 310 -0.70 -13.15 15.02
CA ARG A 310 -0.90 -13.05 13.57
C ARG A 310 -2.37 -13.15 13.19
N HIS A 311 -2.81 -12.27 12.30
CA HIS A 311 -4.14 -12.34 11.70
C HIS A 311 -4.17 -13.48 10.68
N LEU A 312 -5.09 -14.43 10.84
CA LEU A 312 -5.41 -15.46 9.88
C LEU A 312 -6.21 -14.80 8.75
N GLN A 313 -5.83 -14.96 7.47
CA GLN A 313 -6.46 -14.28 6.33
C GLN A 313 -7.90 -14.72 6.05
N GLY A 314 -8.81 -14.64 7.03
CA GLY A 314 -10.20 -15.02 6.92
C GLY A 314 -11.13 -13.88 6.48
N ARG A 315 -10.59 -12.68 6.19
CA ARG A 315 -11.36 -11.48 5.84
C ARG A 315 -10.95 -10.82 4.52
N THR A 316 -10.12 -11.47 3.72
CA THR A 316 -9.90 -11.12 2.32
C THR A 316 -11.05 -11.64 1.46
N ARG A 317 -11.53 -10.81 0.54
CA ARG A 317 -12.60 -11.16 -0.40
C ARG A 317 -12.01 -12.03 -1.50
N GLU A 318 -11.85 -13.33 -1.24
CA GLU A 318 -11.62 -14.33 -2.28
C GLU A 318 -12.87 -14.44 -3.18
N ASN A 319 -12.64 -14.72 -4.46
CA ASN A 319 -13.69 -14.97 -5.45
C ASN A 319 -14.53 -16.20 -5.03
N ALA A 320 -15.80 -16.24 -5.41
CA ALA A 320 -16.77 -17.27 -4.98
C ALA A 320 -16.29 -18.73 -5.24
N THR A 321 -15.44 -18.92 -6.25
CA THR A 321 -14.80 -20.21 -6.58
C THR A 321 -13.78 -20.66 -5.52
N GLY A 322 -12.91 -19.79 -5.02
CA GLY A 322 -11.92 -20.15 -3.99
C GLY A 322 -12.53 -20.50 -2.62
N GLN A 323 -13.68 -19.89 -2.29
CA GLN A 323 -14.47 -20.25 -1.09
C GLN A 323 -15.19 -21.59 -1.25
N ALA A 324 -15.70 -21.91 -2.44
CA ALA A 324 -16.39 -23.17 -2.71
C ALA A 324 -15.40 -24.36 -2.73
N ASP A 325 -14.24 -24.20 -3.36
CA ASP A 325 -13.22 -25.25 -3.48
C ASP A 325 -12.61 -25.60 -2.10
N ARG A 326 -12.32 -24.58 -1.27
CA ARG A 326 -11.89 -24.80 0.12
C ARG A 326 -13.00 -25.42 0.98
N ALA A 327 -14.24 -24.95 0.86
CA ALA A 327 -15.36 -25.52 1.61
C ALA A 327 -15.65 -27.00 1.23
N ALA A 328 -15.51 -27.36 -0.05
CA ALA A 328 -15.68 -28.73 -0.55
C ALA A 328 -14.56 -29.66 -0.08
N MET A 329 -13.30 -29.23 -0.18
CA MET A 329 -12.15 -29.97 0.37
C MET A 329 -12.30 -30.27 1.86
N TRP A 330 -12.82 -29.33 2.65
CA TRP A 330 -12.95 -29.51 4.10
C TRP A 330 -14.20 -30.31 4.50
N LYS A 331 -15.26 -30.28 3.69
CA LYS A 331 -16.40 -31.19 3.88
C LYS A 331 -15.95 -32.66 3.77
N GLN A 332 -15.11 -32.98 2.78
CA GLN A 332 -14.45 -34.28 2.65
C GLN A 332 -13.51 -34.62 3.83
N ARG A 333 -12.80 -33.62 4.40
CA ARG A 333 -11.90 -33.84 5.54
C ARG A 333 -12.63 -34.07 6.87
N ASN A 334 -13.80 -33.47 7.05
CA ASN A 334 -14.64 -33.74 8.22
C ASN A 334 -15.37 -35.08 8.08
N GLU A 335 -15.84 -35.44 6.88
CA GLU A 335 -16.43 -36.75 6.58
C GLU A 335 -15.42 -37.89 6.79
N SER A 336 -14.12 -37.68 6.52
CA SER A 336 -13.06 -38.68 6.80
C SER A 336 -12.66 -38.77 8.28
N ARG A 337 -12.79 -37.71 9.08
CA ARG A 337 -12.54 -37.75 10.54
C ARG A 337 -13.64 -38.47 11.33
N ASP A 338 -14.87 -38.48 10.83
CA ASP A 338 -15.94 -39.31 11.40
C ASP A 338 -15.67 -40.81 11.17
N VAL A 339 -14.96 -41.18 10.09
CA VAL A 339 -14.51 -42.55 9.82
C VAL A 339 -13.30 -42.98 10.69
N GLU A 340 -12.38 -42.05 10.99
CA GLU A 340 -11.25 -42.33 11.89
C GLU A 340 -11.67 -42.50 13.36
N LYS A 341 -12.74 -41.82 13.82
CA LYS A 341 -13.28 -42.02 15.17
C LYS A 341 -13.87 -43.42 15.38
N GLU A 342 -14.48 -44.02 14.36
CA GLU A 342 -14.95 -45.42 14.40
C GLU A 342 -13.81 -46.45 14.43
N SER A 343 -12.60 -46.06 13.99
CA SER A 343 -11.44 -46.96 13.88
C SER A 343 -10.61 -47.06 15.19
N SER A 344 -10.92 -46.26 16.21
CA SER A 344 -10.11 -46.15 17.45
C SER A 344 -10.47 -47.14 18.58
N VAL A 345 -11.28 -48.18 18.29
CA VAL A 345 -11.70 -49.19 19.27
C VAL A 345 -11.26 -50.60 18.84
N VAL A 346 -9.96 -50.85 18.57
CA VAL A 346 -9.39 -52.21 18.56
C VAL A 346 -7.91 -52.21 19.02
N GLU A 347 -7.58 -53.20 19.84
CA GLU A 347 -6.43 -53.39 20.73
C GLU A 347 -5.00 -53.50 20.14
N MET A 348 -4.05 -52.90 20.87
CA MET A 348 -2.91 -53.55 21.60
C MET A 348 -2.31 -54.87 21.06
N ARG A 349 -1.02 -54.85 20.65
CA ARG A 349 0.12 -55.65 21.19
C ARG A 349 1.36 -55.73 20.27
N ILE A 350 2.44 -55.09 20.71
CA ILE A 350 3.84 -55.56 20.94
C ILE A 350 4.42 -56.73 20.07
N THR A 351 5.69 -56.51 19.66
CA THR A 351 6.88 -57.40 19.48
C THR A 351 7.45 -57.76 18.08
N SER A 352 8.76 -57.45 17.95
CA SER A 352 9.83 -58.10 17.14
C SER A 352 9.88 -57.75 15.63
N PHE A 353 10.99 -57.52 14.90
CA PHE A 353 12.41 -57.93 14.86
C PHE A 353 13.21 -56.80 14.15
N LEU A 354 14.37 -56.32 14.61
CA LEU A 354 15.76 -56.78 14.35
C LEU A 354 16.20 -56.95 12.88
N SER A 355 17.23 -56.17 12.52
CA SER A 355 18.30 -56.40 11.53
C SER A 355 18.05 -56.01 10.07
N PHE A 356 18.72 -54.94 9.59
CA PHE A 356 19.82 -55.01 8.61
C PHE A 356 20.28 -53.58 8.26
N THR A 357 21.47 -53.21 8.75
CA THR A 357 22.26 -52.07 8.26
C THR A 357 23.55 -52.63 7.70
N LEU A 358 23.84 -52.43 6.41
CA LEU A 358 25.17 -52.08 5.86
C LEU A 358 25.17 -52.07 4.32
N LEU A 359 25.85 -51.04 3.78
CA LEU A 359 26.32 -50.83 2.38
C LEU A 359 25.22 -50.34 1.41
N ALA A 360 25.36 -49.24 0.66
CA ALA A 360 26.54 -48.55 0.15
C ALA A 360 26.27 -47.03 0.01
N ILE A 361 27.29 -46.23 0.25
CA ILE A 361 27.33 -44.80 -0.09
C ILE A 361 28.08 -44.70 -1.42
N GLU A 362 27.38 -44.32 -2.49
CA GLU A 362 27.96 -43.73 -3.70
C GLU A 362 27.44 -42.29 -3.88
N PRO A 363 28.27 -41.38 -4.41
CA PRO A 363 27.96 -39.95 -4.45
C PRO A 363 27.07 -39.65 -5.66
N CYS A 364 25.77 -39.43 -5.42
CA CYS A 364 24.88 -38.95 -6.47
C CYS A 364 25.09 -37.44 -6.64
N PHE A 365 25.80 -37.07 -7.70
CA PHE A 365 25.73 -35.74 -8.29
C PHE A 365 24.26 -35.41 -8.56
N THR A 366 23.75 -34.31 -8.00
CA THR A 366 22.43 -33.78 -8.34
C THR A 366 22.44 -33.26 -9.78
N THR A 367 22.00 -34.10 -10.71
CA THR A 367 21.55 -33.72 -12.04
C THR A 367 20.24 -32.96 -11.89
N ALA A 368 20.15 -31.73 -12.41
CA ALA A 368 18.88 -31.00 -12.49
C ALA A 368 17.88 -31.80 -13.36
N GLN A 369 16.77 -32.24 -12.77
CA GLN A 369 15.75 -33.03 -13.46
C GLN A 369 14.89 -32.09 -14.34
N ARG A 370 14.84 -32.33 -15.66
CA ARG A 370 13.95 -31.61 -16.60
C ARG A 370 12.51 -32.13 -16.42
N LEU A 371 11.54 -31.22 -16.35
CA LEU A 371 10.10 -31.44 -16.06
C LEU A 371 9.27 -32.19 -17.16
N GLY A 372 9.90 -32.97 -18.06
CA GLY A 372 9.20 -33.75 -19.10
C GLY A 372 8.58 -32.93 -20.26
N THR A 373 8.21 -33.61 -21.35
CA THR A 373 7.57 -33.00 -22.55
C THR A 373 6.05 -33.27 -22.53
N PRO A 374 5.17 -32.25 -22.62
CA PRO A 374 3.72 -32.44 -22.68
C PRO A 374 3.26 -33.29 -23.88
N SER A 375 2.22 -34.10 -23.67
CA SER A 375 1.46 -34.82 -24.70
C SER A 375 0.12 -34.13 -25.01
N TYR A 376 -0.63 -34.63 -26.00
CA TYR A 376 -1.94 -34.09 -26.38
C TYR A 376 -2.98 -35.21 -26.46
N GLU A 377 -4.19 -34.96 -25.96
CA GLU A 377 -5.34 -35.87 -26.08
C GLU A 377 -6.46 -35.19 -26.88
N PHE A 378 -7.02 -35.91 -27.84
CA PHE A 378 -8.03 -35.36 -28.77
C PHE A 378 -9.39 -35.19 -28.09
N LEU A 379 -10.00 -34.01 -28.24
CA LEU A 379 -11.31 -33.68 -27.67
C LEU A 379 -12.43 -33.90 -28.69
N TYR A 380 -12.38 -33.22 -29.83
CA TYR A 380 -13.38 -33.31 -30.90
C TYR A 380 -12.90 -32.61 -32.18
N THR A 381 -13.55 -32.95 -33.30
CA THR A 381 -13.56 -32.14 -34.52
C THR A 381 -14.86 -31.35 -34.59
N VAL A 382 -14.78 -30.05 -34.79
CA VAL A 382 -15.93 -29.18 -35.06
C VAL A 382 -16.03 -28.90 -36.56
N ASN A 383 -17.25 -28.86 -37.08
CA ASN A 383 -17.60 -28.29 -38.37
C ASN A 383 -18.53 -27.12 -38.12
N ALA A 384 -17.99 -25.90 -38.16
CA ALA A 384 -18.70 -24.67 -37.87
C ALA A 384 -19.12 -23.95 -39.15
N SER A 385 -20.42 -23.79 -39.36
CA SER A 385 -21.02 -23.04 -40.45
C SER A 385 -20.90 -21.54 -40.20
N LEU A 386 -20.54 -20.80 -41.26
CA LEU A 386 -20.28 -19.36 -41.21
C LEU A 386 -21.32 -18.60 -42.02
N GLY A 387 -21.73 -17.46 -41.48
CA GLY A 387 -22.59 -16.48 -42.15
C GLY A 387 -21.82 -15.54 -43.07
N GLU A 388 -22.54 -14.54 -43.60
CA GLU A 388 -21.94 -13.51 -44.44
C GLU A 388 -20.91 -12.68 -43.64
N ARG A 389 -19.76 -12.39 -44.27
CA ARG A 389 -18.67 -11.65 -43.65
C ARG A 389 -18.98 -10.15 -43.67
N TRP A 390 -18.87 -9.50 -42.52
CA TRP A 390 -19.09 -8.07 -42.39
C TRP A 390 -17.76 -7.35 -42.15
N PRO A 391 -17.21 -6.68 -43.17
CA PRO A 391 -15.99 -5.91 -43.00
C PRO A 391 -16.27 -4.70 -42.12
N VAL A 392 -15.49 -4.53 -41.06
CA VAL A 392 -15.55 -3.36 -40.17
C VAL A 392 -14.54 -2.30 -40.64
N GLY A 393 -13.43 -2.72 -41.26
CA GLY A 393 -12.41 -1.82 -41.82
C GLY A 393 -11.10 -1.84 -41.03
N ASP A 394 -10.12 -1.08 -41.51
CA ASP A 394 -8.83 -0.87 -40.82
C ASP A 394 -8.99 0.20 -39.75
N TYR A 395 -8.52 -0.09 -38.54
CA TYR A 395 -8.57 0.81 -37.38
C TYR A 395 -7.17 1.25 -36.91
N GLY A 396 -6.16 1.17 -37.77
CA GLY A 396 -4.80 1.62 -37.52
C GLY A 396 -3.85 0.54 -36.99
N GLN A 397 -4.34 -0.67 -36.73
CA GLN A 397 -3.55 -1.84 -36.32
C GLN A 397 -3.80 -3.09 -37.19
N GLY A 398 -4.58 -2.96 -38.26
CA GLY A 398 -5.04 -4.06 -39.08
C GLY A 398 -6.53 -3.98 -39.40
N SER A 399 -7.00 -4.86 -40.29
CA SER A 399 -8.38 -4.90 -40.77
C SER A 399 -9.23 -5.86 -39.95
N ARG A 400 -10.37 -5.38 -39.45
CA ARG A 400 -11.33 -6.16 -38.65
C ARG A 400 -12.48 -6.65 -39.53
N VAL A 401 -12.86 -7.91 -39.34
CA VAL A 401 -14.05 -8.53 -39.94
C VAL A 401 -14.87 -9.24 -38.87
N VAL A 402 -16.19 -9.20 -39.00
CA VAL A 402 -17.10 -10.01 -38.18
C VAL A 402 -17.68 -11.11 -39.05
N ILE A 403 -17.58 -12.36 -38.61
CA ILE A 403 -18.09 -13.53 -39.33
C ILE A 403 -19.04 -14.28 -38.40
N PRO A 404 -20.37 -14.17 -38.58
CA PRO A 404 -21.33 -14.91 -37.76
C PRO A 404 -21.09 -16.42 -37.82
N ILE A 405 -21.21 -17.11 -36.69
CA ILE A 405 -21.18 -18.57 -36.61
C ILE A 405 -22.63 -19.03 -36.49
N THR A 406 -23.17 -19.55 -37.60
CA THR A 406 -24.61 -19.74 -37.77
C THR A 406 -25.11 -21.13 -37.40
N GLY A 407 -24.19 -22.05 -37.10
CA GLY A 407 -24.49 -23.41 -36.68
C GLY A 407 -23.32 -24.34 -36.95
N GLY A 408 -23.57 -25.65 -36.89
CA GLY A 408 -22.54 -26.66 -37.10
C GLY A 408 -22.72 -27.89 -36.23
N THR A 409 -21.78 -28.81 -36.32
CA THR A 409 -21.72 -30.02 -35.48
C THR A 409 -20.32 -30.23 -34.96
N PHE A 410 -20.20 -30.90 -33.82
CA PHE A 410 -18.92 -31.39 -33.33
C PHE A 410 -19.03 -32.83 -32.90
N ASN A 411 -17.95 -33.58 -33.09
CA ASN A 411 -17.90 -34.99 -32.73
C ASN A 411 -16.51 -35.37 -32.24
N GLY A 412 -16.48 -36.10 -31.14
CA GLY A 412 -15.26 -36.51 -30.46
C GLY A 412 -15.53 -37.60 -29.42
N PRO A 413 -14.49 -38.22 -28.87
CA PRO A 413 -14.64 -39.42 -28.04
C PRO A 413 -15.43 -39.19 -26.76
N ARG A 414 -15.39 -37.95 -26.24
CA ARG A 414 -16.05 -37.54 -24.98
C ARG A 414 -17.10 -36.45 -25.18
N LEU A 415 -17.20 -35.90 -26.39
CA LEU A 415 -17.93 -34.67 -26.69
C LEU A 415 -18.52 -34.74 -28.09
N SER A 416 -19.85 -34.75 -28.19
CA SER A 416 -20.54 -34.65 -29.48
C SER A 416 -21.83 -33.84 -29.34
N GLY A 417 -22.21 -33.14 -30.41
CA GLY A 417 -23.38 -32.27 -30.41
C GLY A 417 -23.43 -31.28 -31.56
N THR A 418 -24.18 -30.19 -31.37
CA THR A 418 -24.42 -29.13 -32.35
C THR A 418 -23.85 -27.79 -31.90
N ILE A 419 -23.65 -26.87 -32.84
CA ILE A 419 -23.32 -25.47 -32.54
C ILE A 419 -24.61 -24.64 -32.62
N ASN A 420 -24.87 -23.83 -31.60
CA ASN A 420 -26.00 -22.92 -31.61
C ASN A 420 -25.73 -21.74 -32.56
N ASN A 421 -26.77 -21.21 -33.21
CA ASN A 421 -26.70 -19.97 -33.99
C ASN A 421 -26.61 -18.75 -33.04
N LEU A 422 -25.54 -18.71 -32.25
CA LEU A 422 -25.28 -17.76 -31.19
C LEU A 422 -23.77 -17.59 -31.05
N GLY A 423 -23.19 -16.75 -31.90
CA GLY A 423 -21.77 -16.46 -31.86
C GLY A 423 -21.24 -15.83 -33.15
N ALA A 424 -20.01 -15.34 -33.08
CA ALA A 424 -19.29 -14.84 -34.24
C ALA A 424 -17.76 -14.92 -34.02
N ASP A 425 -17.03 -14.80 -35.12
CA ASP A 425 -15.60 -14.53 -35.17
C ASP A 425 -15.38 -13.04 -35.43
N TRP A 426 -14.76 -12.33 -34.49
CA TRP A 426 -14.30 -10.96 -34.68
C TRP A 426 -12.85 -10.96 -35.15
N GLY A 427 -12.62 -11.59 -36.30
CA GLY A 427 -11.29 -11.80 -36.87
C GLY A 427 -10.53 -10.51 -37.16
N LEU A 428 -9.25 -10.51 -36.83
CA LEU A 428 -8.32 -9.44 -37.11
C LEU A 428 -7.25 -9.90 -38.10
N THR A 429 -7.10 -9.21 -39.23
CA THR A 429 -5.91 -9.33 -40.06
C THR A 429 -4.96 -8.21 -39.70
N ASP A 430 -3.78 -8.52 -39.16
CA ASP A 430 -2.80 -7.51 -38.80
C ASP A 430 -2.15 -6.86 -40.05
N SER A 431 -1.30 -5.85 -39.82
CA SER A 431 -0.56 -5.16 -40.89
C SER A 431 0.43 -6.05 -41.65
N LYS A 432 0.77 -7.24 -41.13
CA LYS A 432 1.61 -8.24 -41.79
C LYS A 432 0.79 -9.27 -42.59
N GLY A 433 -0.55 -9.12 -42.62
CA GLY A 433 -1.46 -10.00 -43.33
C GLY A 433 -1.79 -11.29 -42.57
N VAL A 434 -1.41 -11.42 -41.31
CA VAL A 434 -1.70 -12.60 -40.48
C VAL A 434 -3.10 -12.46 -39.89
N PHE A 435 -3.95 -13.45 -40.14
CA PHE A 435 -5.32 -13.47 -39.60
C PHE A 435 -5.38 -14.16 -38.23
N PHE A 436 -5.98 -13.48 -37.26
CA PHE A 436 -6.23 -13.89 -35.89
C PHE A 436 -7.75 -13.97 -35.66
N PRO A 437 -8.36 -15.16 -35.68
CA PRO A 437 -9.72 -15.32 -35.18
C PRO A 437 -9.83 -14.89 -33.71
N ASP A 438 -10.98 -14.31 -33.36
CA ASP A 438 -11.43 -14.05 -31.99
C ASP A 438 -12.90 -14.47 -31.91
N THR A 439 -13.08 -15.78 -31.79
CA THR A 439 -14.40 -16.42 -31.84
C THR A 439 -15.01 -16.52 -30.46
N ARG A 440 -16.33 -16.29 -30.36
CA ARG A 440 -17.14 -16.57 -29.16
C ARG A 440 -18.44 -17.22 -29.62
N TYR A 441 -18.69 -18.46 -29.22
CA TYR A 441 -19.87 -19.23 -29.63
C TYR A 441 -20.25 -20.31 -28.62
N ASN A 442 -21.40 -20.95 -28.80
CA ASN A 442 -21.91 -21.96 -27.88
C ASN A 442 -22.09 -23.33 -28.57
N LEU A 443 -21.55 -24.37 -27.95
CA LEU A 443 -21.83 -25.76 -28.25
C LEU A 443 -23.01 -26.25 -27.40
N ARG A 444 -23.85 -27.09 -27.98
CA ARG A 444 -24.89 -27.87 -27.28
C ARG A 444 -24.56 -29.34 -27.44
N THR A 445 -24.25 -30.03 -26.35
CA THR A 445 -23.95 -31.47 -26.37
C THR A 445 -25.23 -32.30 -26.63
N HIS A 446 -25.06 -33.53 -27.10
CA HIS A 446 -26.16 -34.46 -27.40
C HIS A 446 -27.04 -34.80 -26.18
N ASP A 447 -26.50 -34.69 -24.97
CA ASP A 447 -27.19 -34.89 -23.69
C ASP A 447 -27.70 -33.59 -23.05
N GLY A 448 -27.52 -32.44 -23.72
CA GLY A 448 -28.20 -31.20 -23.39
C GLY A 448 -27.41 -30.18 -22.56
N ALA A 449 -26.09 -30.32 -22.43
CA ALA A 449 -25.24 -29.31 -21.83
C ALA A 449 -24.91 -28.19 -22.82
N ASP A 450 -24.94 -26.94 -22.34
CA ASP A 450 -24.42 -25.79 -23.07
C ASP A 450 -22.97 -25.51 -22.64
N ILE A 451 -22.08 -25.38 -23.61
CA ILE A 451 -20.67 -25.08 -23.40
C ILE A 451 -20.34 -23.84 -24.21
N PHE A 452 -20.02 -22.75 -23.51
CA PHE A 452 -19.46 -21.57 -24.15
C PHE A 452 -18.00 -21.83 -24.53
N ILE A 453 -17.61 -21.43 -25.73
CA ILE A 453 -16.25 -21.54 -26.22
C ILE A 453 -15.76 -20.22 -26.76
N GLN A 454 -14.54 -19.86 -26.36
CA GLN A 454 -13.77 -18.80 -26.97
C GLN A 454 -12.50 -19.39 -27.60
N THR A 455 -12.26 -19.09 -28.87
CA THR A 455 -11.00 -19.48 -29.53
C THR A 455 -10.29 -18.30 -30.17
N ALA A 456 -8.96 -18.27 -30.05
CA ALA A 456 -8.12 -17.26 -30.67
C ALA A 456 -6.71 -17.78 -30.99
N GLY A 457 -6.08 -17.23 -32.02
CA GLY A 457 -4.67 -17.49 -32.32
C GLY A 457 -4.28 -17.20 -33.78
N PRO A 458 -2.98 -17.21 -34.12
CA PRO A 458 -2.49 -16.78 -35.43
C PRO A 458 -2.65 -17.83 -36.54
N THR A 459 -2.98 -17.36 -37.74
CA THR A 459 -2.81 -18.14 -38.96
C THR A 459 -1.32 -18.32 -39.23
N GLN A 460 -0.90 -19.57 -39.38
CA GLN A 460 0.48 -19.95 -39.65
C GLN A 460 0.81 -19.78 -41.14
N PRO A 461 2.10 -19.70 -41.52
CA PRO A 461 2.53 -19.58 -42.91
C PRO A 461 2.02 -20.69 -43.85
N ASP A 462 1.69 -21.87 -43.31
CA ASP A 462 1.13 -22.99 -44.08
C ASP A 462 -0.39 -22.88 -44.32
N GLY A 463 -1.03 -21.79 -43.87
CA GLY A 463 -2.45 -21.49 -44.03
C GLY A 463 -3.37 -22.09 -42.96
N ARG A 464 -2.86 -22.97 -42.08
CA ARG A 464 -3.61 -23.46 -40.92
C ARG A 464 -3.61 -22.42 -39.81
N THR A 465 -4.65 -22.39 -38.98
CA THR A 465 -4.68 -21.47 -37.82
C THR A 465 -4.55 -22.26 -36.54
N LEU A 466 -3.54 -21.91 -35.72
CA LEU A 466 -3.40 -22.48 -34.39
C LEU A 466 -4.26 -21.68 -33.43
N LEU A 467 -5.12 -22.36 -32.71
CA LEU A 467 -6.08 -21.78 -31.80
C LEU A 467 -5.73 -22.21 -30.37
N ARG A 468 -5.92 -21.32 -29.41
CA ARG A 468 -6.18 -21.71 -28.03
C ARG A 468 -7.69 -21.80 -27.84
N GLY A 469 -8.17 -22.85 -27.19
CA GLY A 469 -9.58 -23.02 -26.83
C GLY A 469 -9.79 -22.78 -25.33
N ILE A 470 -10.76 -21.95 -24.99
CA ILE A 470 -11.24 -21.77 -23.62
C ILE A 470 -12.69 -22.23 -23.58
N PHE A 471 -13.01 -23.09 -22.62
CA PHE A 471 -14.35 -23.62 -22.40
C PHE A 471 -14.92 -23.10 -21.10
N GLN A 472 -16.22 -22.83 -21.09
CA GLN A 472 -16.97 -22.48 -19.89
C GLN A 472 -18.32 -23.21 -19.92
N THR A 473 -18.60 -24.01 -18.91
CA THR A 473 -19.88 -24.67 -18.72
C THR A 473 -20.24 -24.76 -17.24
N GLY A 474 -21.53 -24.65 -16.93
CA GLY A 474 -22.08 -24.91 -15.61
C GLY A 474 -22.66 -26.31 -15.45
N HIS A 475 -22.54 -27.16 -16.49
CA HIS A 475 -23.07 -28.52 -16.44
C HIS A 475 -22.07 -29.45 -15.72
N PRO A 476 -22.47 -30.15 -14.64
CA PRO A 476 -21.56 -30.90 -13.78
C PRO A 476 -20.77 -31.98 -14.54
N ASP A 477 -21.40 -32.68 -15.48
CA ASP A 477 -20.74 -33.76 -16.27
C ASP A 477 -19.64 -33.25 -17.22
N TYR A 478 -19.64 -31.95 -17.51
CA TYR A 478 -18.67 -31.29 -18.41
C TYR A 478 -17.77 -30.28 -17.69
N GLU A 479 -17.86 -30.18 -16.36
CA GLU A 479 -17.13 -29.19 -15.56
C GLU A 479 -15.61 -29.30 -15.75
N TRP A 480 -15.10 -30.52 -16.02
CA TRP A 480 -13.69 -30.76 -16.31
C TRP A 480 -13.16 -29.89 -17.46
N LEU A 481 -13.99 -29.51 -18.44
CA LEU A 481 -13.59 -28.64 -19.55
C LEU A 481 -13.18 -27.23 -19.09
N ASN A 482 -13.66 -26.76 -17.93
CA ASN A 482 -13.32 -25.44 -17.39
C ASN A 482 -11.84 -25.36 -16.96
N TYR A 483 -11.18 -26.50 -16.77
CA TYR A 483 -9.85 -26.60 -16.16
C TYR A 483 -8.77 -27.16 -17.10
N ILE A 484 -9.10 -27.46 -18.36
CA ILE A 484 -8.13 -27.96 -19.33
C ILE A 484 -7.44 -26.84 -20.09
N VAL A 485 -6.21 -27.09 -20.54
CA VAL A 485 -5.56 -26.29 -21.57
C VAL A 485 -5.84 -26.93 -22.92
N ALA A 486 -6.52 -26.22 -23.83
CA ALA A 486 -6.84 -26.74 -25.15
C ALA A 486 -6.18 -25.97 -26.28
N ILE A 487 -5.67 -26.72 -27.26
CA ILE A 487 -5.11 -26.20 -28.50
C ILE A 487 -5.89 -26.78 -29.68
N GLY A 488 -6.16 -25.95 -30.68
CA GLY A 488 -6.91 -26.33 -31.86
C GLY A 488 -6.16 -26.02 -33.14
N VAL A 489 -6.43 -26.81 -34.18
CA VAL A 489 -5.93 -26.56 -35.52
C VAL A 489 -7.12 -26.35 -36.44
N LEU A 490 -7.30 -25.12 -36.90
CA LEU A 490 -8.35 -24.76 -37.82
C LEU A 490 -7.88 -24.88 -39.27
N GLN A 491 -8.71 -25.53 -40.06
CA GLN A 491 -8.57 -25.71 -41.50
C GLN A 491 -9.76 -25.06 -42.23
N ARG A 492 -9.45 -24.41 -43.35
CA ARG A 492 -10.45 -23.76 -44.20
C ARG A 492 -10.67 -24.61 -45.46
N PRO A 493 -11.92 -24.93 -45.83
CA PRO A 493 -12.19 -25.59 -47.10
C PRO A 493 -11.79 -24.70 -48.28
N THR A 494 -11.35 -25.32 -49.37
CA THR A 494 -10.93 -24.66 -50.62
C THR A 494 -12.03 -24.73 -51.69
N GLY A 495 -11.85 -24.03 -52.82
CA GLY A 495 -12.82 -24.02 -53.92
C GLY A 495 -14.17 -23.39 -53.57
N ASP A 496 -15.27 -23.96 -54.08
CA ASP A 496 -16.65 -23.45 -53.96
C ASP A 496 -17.21 -23.44 -52.53
N HIS A 497 -16.49 -24.05 -51.59
CA HIS A 497 -16.83 -24.10 -50.17
C HIS A 497 -16.05 -23.09 -49.32
N LYS A 498 -15.09 -22.34 -49.91
CA LYS A 498 -14.28 -21.35 -49.20
C LYS A 498 -15.15 -20.32 -48.50
N GLY A 499 -14.98 -20.19 -47.18
CA GLY A 499 -15.66 -19.21 -46.34
C GLY A 499 -17.09 -19.59 -45.91
N LYS A 500 -17.59 -20.77 -46.27
CA LYS A 500 -18.93 -21.25 -45.86
C LYS A 500 -18.94 -22.00 -44.53
N TYR A 501 -17.87 -22.71 -44.23
CA TYR A 501 -17.67 -23.39 -42.95
C TYR A 501 -16.16 -23.50 -42.64
N VAL A 502 -15.83 -23.88 -41.42
CA VAL A 502 -14.45 -24.22 -41.00
C VAL A 502 -14.44 -25.54 -40.23
N LEU A 503 -13.33 -26.25 -40.34
CA LEU A 503 -13.07 -27.45 -39.54
C LEU A 503 -12.03 -27.12 -38.48
N ILE A 504 -12.28 -27.52 -37.23
CA ILE A 504 -11.33 -27.33 -36.13
C ILE A 504 -11.21 -28.65 -35.40
N ASP A 505 -10.01 -29.20 -35.40
CA ASP A 505 -9.66 -30.27 -34.48
C ASP A 505 -9.16 -29.63 -33.19
N MET A 506 -9.66 -30.08 -32.04
CA MET A 506 -9.30 -29.55 -30.73
C MET A 506 -8.71 -30.67 -29.85
N TRP A 507 -7.62 -30.36 -29.16
CA TRP A 507 -6.92 -31.27 -28.25
C TRP A 507 -6.72 -30.60 -26.90
N GLN A 508 -6.75 -31.38 -25.83
CA GLN A 508 -6.25 -30.96 -24.53
C GLN A 508 -4.76 -31.29 -24.41
N VAL A 509 -4.01 -30.44 -23.72
CA VAL A 509 -2.62 -30.70 -23.34
C VAL A 509 -2.61 -31.58 -22.08
N SER A 510 -1.85 -32.67 -22.12
CA SER A 510 -1.66 -33.60 -21.01
C SER A 510 -0.18 -33.71 -20.63
N LEU A 511 0.14 -33.94 -19.36
CA LEU A 511 1.52 -34.09 -18.90
C LEU A 511 1.96 -35.57 -18.98
N PRO A 512 3.24 -35.86 -19.24
CA PRO A 512 3.72 -37.23 -19.32
C PRO A 512 3.66 -37.91 -17.94
N CYS A 513 3.21 -39.15 -17.94
CA CYS A 513 3.11 -40.00 -16.75
C CYS A 513 4.47 -40.70 -16.52
N GLU A 514 5.11 -40.51 -15.37
CA GLU A 514 6.37 -41.21 -15.02
C GLU A 514 6.08 -42.63 -14.51
N SER A 515 6.44 -43.63 -15.33
CA SER A 515 6.97 -44.97 -14.99
C SER A 515 6.35 -46.14 -15.77
N GLN A 516 7.21 -47.10 -16.14
CA GLN A 516 6.91 -48.34 -16.86
C GLN A 516 6.18 -49.39 -16.01
N GLN A 517 5.04 -49.05 -15.41
CA GLN A 517 4.17 -50.04 -14.76
C GLN A 517 2.70 -49.75 -15.08
N GLY A 518 2.14 -50.56 -15.98
CA GLY A 518 0.69 -50.76 -16.14
C GLY A 518 -0.08 -49.58 -16.75
N GLU A 519 -0.47 -49.73 -18.01
CA GLU A 519 -1.26 -48.79 -18.81
C GLU A 519 -2.68 -48.47 -18.24
N GLU A 520 -3.08 -49.08 -17.11
CA GLU A 520 -4.36 -48.81 -16.43
C GLU A 520 -4.27 -47.79 -15.28
N ASP A 521 -3.09 -47.53 -14.68
CA ASP A 521 -2.99 -46.65 -13.50
C ASP A 521 -2.85 -45.15 -13.85
N CYS A 522 -2.46 -44.82 -15.09
CA CYS A 522 -2.31 -43.41 -15.53
C CYS A 522 -3.63 -42.69 -15.86
N ARG A 523 -4.76 -43.40 -15.98
CA ARG A 523 -6.08 -42.76 -16.10
C ARG A 523 -6.71 -42.39 -14.75
N ALA A 524 -6.18 -42.90 -13.65
CA ALA A 524 -6.70 -42.65 -12.30
C ALA A 524 -5.93 -41.59 -11.50
N ARG A 525 -4.82 -41.04 -12.03
CA ARG A 525 -3.83 -40.27 -11.25
C ARG A 525 -3.73 -38.77 -11.52
N ILE A 526 -4.76 -38.13 -12.08
CA ILE A 526 -4.87 -36.64 -12.01
C ILE A 526 -5.57 -36.20 -10.71
N TRP A 527 -6.08 -37.14 -9.91
CA TRP A 527 -6.78 -36.89 -8.66
C TRP A 527 -6.27 -37.81 -7.54
N ALA A 528 -4.98 -37.70 -7.19
CA ALA A 528 -4.41 -38.12 -5.91
C ALA A 528 -2.88 -37.97 -5.95
N HIS A 529 -2.33 -36.93 -5.32
CA HIS A 529 -1.07 -36.95 -4.56
C HIS A 529 -0.64 -35.51 -4.18
N THR A 530 -1.19 -35.03 -3.07
CA THR A 530 -0.44 -34.22 -2.10
C THR A 530 -0.56 -34.91 -0.74
N ALA A 531 0.02 -36.11 -0.65
CA ALA A 531 0.28 -36.79 0.61
C ALA A 531 1.54 -37.64 0.44
N ASP A 532 2.44 -37.51 1.41
CA ASP A 532 3.67 -38.27 1.61
C ASP A 532 4.81 -38.10 0.59
N THR A 533 5.71 -37.16 0.90
CA THR A 533 7.13 -37.45 1.17
C THR A 533 7.83 -36.17 1.63
N SER A 534 7.62 -35.79 2.90
CA SER A 534 8.47 -34.79 3.58
C SER A 534 8.58 -35.09 5.07
N TRP A 535 8.96 -36.33 5.40
CA TRP A 535 9.53 -36.66 6.70
C TRP A 535 10.86 -37.37 6.48
N ASN A 536 11.87 -36.94 7.23
CA ASN A 536 13.26 -37.39 7.26
C ASN A 536 14.26 -36.75 6.27
N LEU A 537 14.43 -35.42 6.33
CA LEU A 537 15.74 -34.80 6.05
C LEU A 537 16.02 -33.47 6.79
N ALA A 538 15.20 -33.09 7.78
CA ALA A 538 15.36 -31.84 8.53
C ALA A 538 15.84 -32.02 9.99
N SER A 539 16.18 -33.24 10.42
CA SER A 539 16.64 -33.52 11.79
C SER A 539 18.15 -33.78 11.90
N GLY A 540 18.89 -33.77 10.78
CA GLY A 540 20.34 -34.01 10.73
C GLY A 540 21.21 -32.79 10.44
N ILE A 541 20.63 -31.65 10.03
CA ILE A 541 21.38 -30.47 9.55
C ILE A 541 21.43 -29.33 10.59
N LYS A 542 20.77 -29.46 11.75
CA LYS A 542 20.83 -28.44 12.84
C LYS A 542 21.90 -28.67 13.91
N LEU A 543 22.79 -29.66 13.72
CA LEU A 543 23.91 -29.94 14.65
C LEU A 543 25.30 -29.62 14.07
N LEU A 544 25.40 -29.09 12.85
CA LEU A 544 26.66 -28.73 12.20
C LEU A 544 26.87 -27.21 12.00
N GLU A 545 25.84 -26.38 12.18
CA GLU A 545 25.97 -24.91 12.07
C GLU A 545 26.40 -24.20 13.36
N ILE A 546 26.51 -24.90 14.50
CA ILE A 546 26.97 -24.30 15.77
C ILE A 546 28.50 -24.41 15.95
N THR A 547 29.21 -25.16 15.11
CA THR A 547 30.66 -25.39 15.28
C THR A 547 31.54 -24.58 14.30
N VAL A 548 30.98 -24.07 13.20
CA VAL A 548 31.75 -23.34 12.16
C VAL A 548 31.77 -21.83 12.40
N VAL A 549 30.75 -21.24 13.04
CA VAL A 549 30.70 -19.79 13.32
C VAL A 549 31.58 -19.40 14.52
N HIS A 550 31.92 -20.34 15.41
CA HIS A 550 32.79 -20.07 16.56
C HIS A 550 34.30 -20.08 16.22
N SER A 551 34.69 -20.64 15.07
CA SER A 551 36.09 -20.78 14.66
C SER A 551 36.58 -19.61 13.79
N TYR A 552 35.68 -18.82 13.22
CA TYR A 552 36.00 -17.69 12.33
C TYR A 552 36.24 -16.38 13.11
N TYR A 553 35.68 -16.24 14.31
CA TYR A 553 35.83 -15.02 15.14
C TYR A 553 37.06 -15.01 16.06
N LEU A 554 37.77 -16.14 16.19
CA LEU A 554 38.96 -16.27 17.05
C LEU A 554 40.30 -16.08 16.32
N ALA A 555 40.30 -15.85 15.01
CA ALA A 555 41.52 -15.74 14.20
C ALA A 555 41.88 -14.33 13.70
N ASN A 556 41.02 -13.32 13.89
CA ASN A 556 41.23 -11.97 13.32
C ASN A 556 41.00 -10.82 14.32
N SER A 557 41.70 -10.83 15.46
CA SER A 557 41.84 -9.64 16.30
C SER A 557 43.30 -9.34 16.63
N GLN A 558 43.91 -8.48 15.82
CA GLN A 558 45.05 -7.69 16.24
C GLN A 558 44.53 -6.31 16.67
N GLU A 559 44.50 -6.04 17.98
CA GLU A 559 45.03 -4.82 18.61
C GLU A 559 44.65 -4.72 20.12
N SER A 560 45.71 -4.86 20.94
CA SER A 560 46.03 -4.18 22.22
C SER A 560 45.06 -4.06 23.43
N SER A 561 45.39 -4.88 24.46
CA SER A 561 45.72 -4.49 25.88
C SER A 561 44.60 -4.52 26.98
N PRO A 562 44.94 -4.59 28.31
CA PRO A 562 44.95 -5.86 29.04
C PRO A 562 44.42 -5.78 30.50
N LEU A 563 43.19 -6.17 30.76
CA LEU A 563 42.69 -6.58 32.09
C LEU A 563 41.63 -7.64 31.76
N TRP A 564 41.85 -8.94 31.93
CA TRP A 564 41.51 -9.66 33.14
C TRP A 564 42.02 -11.10 33.01
N ARG A 565 43.28 -11.35 33.35
CA ARG A 565 43.72 -12.67 33.81
C ARG A 565 43.58 -12.69 35.34
N ARG A 566 42.61 -13.43 35.88
CA ARG A 566 42.74 -14.28 37.10
C ARG A 566 41.39 -14.79 37.65
N ARG A 567 41.41 -16.10 37.97
CA ARG A 567 40.53 -16.94 38.83
C ARG A 567 39.48 -17.79 38.10
N ILE A 568 39.79 -19.07 37.78
CA ILE A 568 39.85 -20.30 38.63
C ILE A 568 38.41 -20.80 38.91
N ILE A 569 37.92 -21.79 38.15
CA ILE A 569 37.90 -23.23 38.46
C ILE A 569 37.21 -23.55 39.79
N SER A 570 36.02 -24.16 39.73
CA SER A 570 35.70 -25.40 40.46
C SER A 570 34.27 -25.85 40.14
N THR A 571 34.13 -27.08 39.61
CA THR A 571 33.12 -28.14 39.89
C THR A 571 32.58 -28.80 38.62
N ILE A 572 33.09 -29.99 38.28
CA ILE A 572 32.35 -31.26 38.01
C ILE A 572 33.37 -32.37 37.59
N PRO A 573 33.14 -33.66 37.94
CA PRO A 573 34.18 -34.65 38.25
C PRO A 573 34.77 -35.47 37.09
N THR A 574 35.97 -35.97 37.34
CA THR A 574 36.88 -36.78 36.52
C THR A 574 36.50 -38.27 36.45
N SER A 575 35.46 -38.64 35.68
CA SER A 575 35.19 -40.07 35.43
C SER A 575 34.87 -40.45 33.98
N LYS A 576 35.06 -39.56 33.01
CA LYS A 576 34.98 -39.89 31.56
C LYS A 576 36.08 -39.23 30.71
N LEU A 577 37.29 -39.08 31.27
CA LEU A 577 38.45 -38.46 30.61
C LEU A 577 39.41 -39.47 29.94
N GLY A 578 38.96 -40.72 29.72
CA GLY A 578 39.78 -41.80 29.15
C GLY A 578 39.57 -42.11 27.67
N ALA A 579 38.53 -41.58 27.02
CA ALA A 579 38.19 -41.92 25.63
C ALA A 579 38.33 -40.76 24.62
N PHE A 580 38.69 -39.57 25.09
CA PHE A 580 38.78 -38.36 24.24
C PHE A 580 40.20 -38.12 23.67
N TYR A 581 41.22 -38.79 24.20
CA TYR A 581 42.63 -38.54 23.85
C TYR A 581 43.19 -39.40 22.70
N THR A 582 42.42 -40.36 22.17
CA THR A 582 42.89 -41.26 21.10
C THR A 582 42.32 -40.92 19.72
N VAL A 583 41.20 -40.19 19.65
CA VAL A 583 40.57 -39.82 18.36
C VAL A 583 41.15 -38.53 17.77
N CYS A 584 41.61 -37.59 18.60
CA CYS A 584 42.23 -36.34 18.13
C CYS A 584 43.67 -36.47 17.62
N ARG A 585 44.30 -37.66 17.66
CA ARG A 585 45.69 -37.86 17.20
C ARG A 585 45.81 -38.45 15.79
N VAL A 586 44.70 -38.83 15.16
CA VAL A 586 44.69 -39.40 13.80
C VAL A 586 44.24 -38.36 12.74
N TYR A 587 43.44 -37.36 13.13
CA TYR A 587 42.94 -36.34 12.20
C TYR A 587 43.96 -35.23 11.85
N THR A 588 44.99 -35.01 12.69
CA THR A 588 46.01 -33.98 12.44
C THR A 588 47.14 -34.46 11.50
N ILE A 589 47.18 -35.74 11.16
CA ILE A 589 48.22 -36.30 10.27
C ILE A 589 47.71 -36.42 8.81
N MET A 590 46.40 -36.35 8.55
CA MET A 590 45.84 -36.54 7.20
C MET A 590 45.57 -35.25 6.40
N VAL A 591 45.59 -34.07 7.02
CA VAL A 591 45.27 -32.79 6.32
C VAL A 591 46.52 -32.07 5.79
N SER A 592 47.72 -32.60 6.06
CA SER A 592 49.00 -32.00 5.66
C SER A 592 49.55 -32.53 4.32
N GLN A 593 48.79 -33.33 3.57
CA GLN A 593 49.27 -33.97 2.32
C GLN A 593 48.44 -33.67 1.06
N ILE A 594 47.38 -32.86 1.13
CA ILE A 594 46.53 -32.56 -0.04
C ILE A 594 46.67 -31.10 -0.53
N VAL A 595 47.33 -30.22 0.23
CA VAL A 595 47.48 -28.79 -0.13
C VAL A 595 48.78 -28.47 -0.90
N MET A 596 49.57 -29.47 -1.32
CA MET A 596 50.82 -29.25 -2.07
C MET A 596 50.95 -30.08 -3.35
N ASN A 597 49.92 -30.15 -4.20
CA ASN A 597 50.08 -30.81 -5.50
C ASN A 597 49.09 -30.39 -6.61
N LEU A 598 48.88 -29.09 -6.80
CA LEU A 598 48.23 -28.55 -8.01
C LEU A 598 48.70 -27.11 -8.28
N SER A 599 50.00 -26.95 -8.48
CA SER A 599 50.62 -25.71 -8.99
C SER A 599 51.89 -26.06 -9.76
N SER A 600 51.72 -26.75 -10.89
CA SER A 600 52.75 -26.87 -11.93
C SER A 600 52.15 -27.59 -13.13
N LEU A 601 52.02 -26.84 -14.24
CA LEU A 601 51.70 -27.17 -15.64
C LEU A 601 50.58 -26.21 -16.11
N LEU A 602 50.69 -25.26 -17.03
CA LEU A 602 51.69 -24.79 -17.99
C LEU A 602 51.20 -23.38 -18.44
N PHE A 603 52.12 -22.43 -18.60
CA PHE A 603 52.06 -21.25 -19.50
C PHE A 603 53.51 -21.07 -19.99
N PRO A 604 53.85 -20.41 -21.12
CA PRO A 604 53.05 -19.79 -22.20
C PRO A 604 53.61 -20.03 -23.65
N SER A 605 53.01 -19.36 -24.65
CA SER A 605 53.49 -18.91 -26.00
C SER A 605 52.71 -19.46 -27.21
N LEU A 606 52.35 -18.71 -28.27
CA LEU A 606 52.27 -17.28 -28.61
C LEU A 606 51.49 -17.21 -29.96
N LEU A 607 50.62 -16.20 -30.11
CA LEU A 607 50.16 -15.53 -31.34
C LEU A 607 49.64 -16.35 -32.54
N GLN A 608 48.33 -16.21 -32.84
CA GLN A 608 47.77 -15.57 -34.05
C GLN A 608 46.27 -15.85 -34.14
N GLY A 609 45.46 -14.82 -34.37
CA GLY A 609 44.04 -14.97 -34.71
C GLY A 609 43.13 -14.05 -33.94
N SER A 610 43.04 -12.82 -34.40
CA SER A 610 42.07 -11.81 -33.98
C SER A 610 40.64 -12.33 -34.15
N HIS A 611 40.00 -12.78 -33.06
CA HIS A 611 38.54 -12.79 -32.98
C HIS A 611 38.13 -12.31 -31.60
N VAL A 612 37.66 -11.06 -31.59
CA VAL A 612 36.85 -10.48 -30.53
C VAL A 612 35.64 -11.39 -30.34
N PHE A 613 35.62 -12.19 -29.28
CA PHE A 613 34.36 -12.73 -28.78
C PHE A 613 33.66 -11.59 -28.02
N SER A 614 32.74 -10.94 -28.71
CA SER A 614 31.70 -10.13 -28.08
C SER A 614 30.93 -11.02 -27.11
N GLU A 615 30.91 -10.69 -25.82
CA GLU A 615 29.81 -11.12 -24.96
C GLU A 615 28.51 -10.67 -25.65
N THR A 616 27.66 -11.61 -26.01
CA THR A 616 26.33 -11.29 -26.54
C THR A 616 25.45 -10.87 -25.37
N GLY A 617 25.58 -9.62 -24.96
CA GLY A 617 24.58 -8.96 -24.12
C GLY A 617 23.24 -8.99 -24.86
N VAL A 618 22.17 -9.38 -24.16
CA VAL A 618 20.81 -9.29 -24.71
C VAL A 618 20.56 -7.83 -25.06
N ASP A 619 20.20 -7.57 -26.32
CA ASP A 619 19.87 -6.25 -26.85
C ASP A 619 18.80 -5.55 -25.97
N PHE A 620 18.98 -4.26 -25.69
CA PHE A 620 18.13 -3.50 -24.76
C PHE A 620 16.66 -3.47 -25.23
N ALA A 621 16.43 -3.40 -26.53
CA ALA A 621 15.09 -3.47 -27.11
C ALA A 621 14.45 -4.85 -26.89
N THR A 622 15.24 -5.92 -27.01
CA THR A 622 14.81 -7.29 -26.71
C THR A 622 14.45 -7.44 -25.22
N ARG A 623 15.30 -6.94 -24.31
CA ARG A 623 15.02 -6.94 -22.85
C ARG A 623 13.72 -6.19 -22.54
N CYS A 624 13.47 -5.05 -23.19
CA CYS A 624 12.23 -4.30 -23.02
C CYS A 624 11.00 -5.07 -23.52
N ALA A 625 11.09 -5.69 -24.70
CA ALA A 625 10.00 -6.49 -25.26
C ALA A 625 9.65 -7.69 -24.37
N ASP A 626 10.67 -8.40 -23.87
CA ASP A 626 10.48 -9.59 -23.03
C ASP A 626 9.95 -9.24 -21.63
N PHE A 627 10.23 -8.01 -21.16
CA PHE A 627 9.91 -7.59 -19.79
C PHE A 627 8.41 -7.69 -19.45
N ALA A 628 7.52 -7.42 -20.42
CA ALA A 628 6.08 -7.52 -20.25
C ALA A 628 5.62 -8.89 -19.73
N THR A 629 6.30 -9.96 -20.17
CA THR A 629 5.95 -11.34 -19.79
C THR A 629 6.55 -11.77 -18.46
N SER A 630 7.69 -11.17 -18.08
CA SER A 630 8.40 -11.47 -16.84
C SER A 630 7.86 -10.70 -15.63
N LEU A 631 7.26 -9.53 -15.84
CA LEU A 631 6.82 -8.65 -14.78
C LEU A 631 5.51 -9.16 -14.15
N GLN A 632 5.63 -9.80 -12.98
CA GLN A 632 4.49 -10.21 -12.16
C GLN A 632 4.48 -9.42 -10.87
N LEU A 633 3.45 -8.58 -10.71
CA LEU A 633 3.23 -7.75 -9.53
C LEU A 633 1.79 -7.93 -9.05
N PRO A 634 1.55 -7.93 -7.73
CA PRO A 634 0.20 -8.04 -7.18
C PRO A 634 -0.65 -6.85 -7.63
N ASP A 635 -1.94 -7.10 -7.87
CA ASP A 635 -2.94 -6.08 -8.22
C ASP A 635 -2.60 -5.21 -9.43
N THR A 636 -1.64 -5.65 -10.26
CA THR A 636 -1.06 -4.88 -11.35
C THR A 636 -1.35 -5.54 -12.68
N LYS A 637 -1.86 -4.77 -13.64
CA LYS A 637 -2.05 -5.18 -15.03
C LYS A 637 -1.11 -4.37 -15.91
N VAL A 638 -0.11 -5.03 -16.49
CA VAL A 638 0.75 -4.45 -17.54
C VAL A 638 -0.03 -4.37 -18.84
N TRP A 639 -0.14 -3.17 -19.42
CA TRP A 639 -0.77 -2.98 -20.73
C TRP A 639 0.22 -3.24 -21.87
N PHE A 640 1.40 -2.65 -21.77
CA PHE A 640 2.47 -2.85 -22.73
C PHE A 640 3.84 -2.50 -22.15
N THR A 641 4.88 -3.07 -22.75
CA THR A 641 6.23 -2.54 -22.74
C THR A 641 6.58 -2.07 -24.15
N GLN A 642 7.26 -0.94 -24.26
CA GLN A 642 7.61 -0.32 -25.52
C GLN A 642 9.04 0.18 -25.46
N HIS A 643 9.90 -0.34 -26.34
CA HIS A 643 11.20 0.27 -26.59
C HIS A 643 11.00 1.60 -27.33
N VAL A 644 11.68 2.63 -26.86
CA VAL A 644 11.64 3.98 -27.41
C VAL A 644 13.06 4.39 -27.75
N SER A 645 13.28 4.75 -29.01
CA SER A 645 14.59 5.24 -29.50
C SER A 645 14.76 6.75 -29.21
N PRO A 646 15.99 7.26 -29.08
CA PRO A 646 16.25 8.69 -28.92
C PRO A 646 15.61 9.55 -30.03
N GLY A 647 15.10 10.73 -29.68
CA GLY A 647 14.40 11.65 -30.57
C GLY A 647 12.97 11.22 -30.93
N THR A 648 12.48 10.10 -30.38
CA THR A 648 11.10 9.65 -30.64
C THR A 648 10.11 10.61 -30.02
N LYS A 649 9.10 10.97 -30.82
CA LYS A 649 7.94 11.73 -30.37
C LYS A 649 6.83 10.76 -29.96
N ILE A 650 6.69 10.52 -28.66
CA ILE A 650 5.68 9.64 -28.11
C ILE A 650 4.33 10.36 -28.14
N THR A 651 3.27 9.70 -28.60
CA THR A 651 1.89 10.21 -28.55
C THR A 651 1.10 9.52 -27.43
N PHE A 652 0.13 10.24 -26.87
CA PHE A 652 -0.71 9.78 -25.75
C PHE A 652 -2.20 9.86 -26.11
N PRO A 653 -2.70 9.00 -27.03
CA PRO A 653 -4.08 9.03 -27.48
C PRO A 653 -5.09 8.72 -26.36
N ASP A 654 -4.68 7.97 -25.34
CA ASP A 654 -5.53 7.61 -24.18
C ASP A 654 -5.55 8.70 -23.10
N ASN A 655 -4.74 9.75 -23.24
CA ASN A 655 -4.73 10.84 -22.29
C ASN A 655 -6.03 11.66 -22.41
N HIS A 656 -6.64 12.01 -21.29
CA HIS A 656 -7.88 12.78 -21.32
C HIS A 656 -7.64 14.15 -21.97
N GLU A 657 -8.57 14.61 -22.82
CA GLU A 657 -8.39 15.84 -23.62
C GLU A 657 -8.04 17.07 -22.77
N THR A 658 -8.62 17.18 -21.57
CA THR A 658 -8.37 18.30 -20.65
C THR A 658 -6.96 18.31 -20.07
N CYS A 659 -6.21 17.20 -20.16
CA CYS A 659 -4.81 17.16 -19.76
C CYS A 659 -3.88 17.96 -20.68
N ARG A 660 -4.31 18.28 -21.91
CA ARG A 660 -3.60 19.12 -22.90
C ARG A 660 -2.13 18.70 -23.14
N ARG A 661 -1.86 17.40 -23.12
CA ARG A 661 -0.54 16.78 -23.35
C ARG A 661 -0.68 15.62 -24.33
N PRO A 662 -0.81 15.90 -25.64
CA PRO A 662 -1.04 14.86 -26.64
C PRO A 662 0.23 14.08 -26.98
N GLU A 663 1.41 14.63 -26.70
CA GLU A 663 2.69 14.09 -27.13
C GLU A 663 3.86 14.61 -26.27
N GLN A 664 4.99 13.89 -26.29
CA GLN A 664 6.25 14.27 -25.64
C GLN A 664 7.45 13.70 -26.42
N VAL A 665 8.46 14.54 -26.65
CA VAL A 665 9.74 14.10 -27.25
C VAL A 665 10.66 13.55 -26.16
N VAL A 666 11.38 12.47 -26.48
CA VAL A 666 12.33 11.82 -25.57
C VAL A 666 13.68 11.67 -26.26
N ASP A 667 14.72 12.25 -25.68
CA ASP A 667 16.05 12.33 -26.28
C ASP A 667 17.01 11.19 -25.89
N VAL A 668 16.53 10.21 -25.13
CA VAL A 668 17.28 9.04 -24.67
C VAL A 668 16.58 7.74 -25.06
N GLU A 669 17.36 6.66 -25.18
CA GLU A 669 16.81 5.32 -25.38
C GLU A 669 16.21 4.83 -24.06
N LEU A 670 14.98 4.32 -24.08
CA LEU A 670 14.31 3.81 -22.89
C LEU A 670 13.33 2.68 -23.16
N CYS A 671 13.00 1.96 -22.10
CA CYS A 671 11.86 1.05 -22.03
C CYS A 671 10.69 1.74 -21.30
N ARG A 672 9.62 2.02 -22.03
CA ARG A 672 8.37 2.57 -21.51
C ARG A 672 7.45 1.43 -21.12
N ILE A 673 6.94 1.46 -19.90
CA ILE A 673 6.05 0.44 -19.35
C ILE A 673 4.80 1.15 -18.86
N ALA A 674 3.63 0.73 -19.33
CA ALA A 674 2.36 1.31 -18.91
C ALA A 674 1.52 0.25 -18.19
N MET A 675 0.99 0.59 -17.01
CA MET A 675 0.31 -0.34 -16.11
C MET A 675 -0.90 0.30 -15.42
N SER A 676 -1.89 -0.54 -15.10
CA SER A 676 -2.91 -0.23 -14.08
C SER A 676 -2.56 -0.92 -12.78
N VAL A 677 -2.71 -0.24 -11.65
CA VAL A 677 -2.62 -0.84 -10.32
C VAL A 677 -3.93 -0.61 -9.60
N ALA A 678 -4.61 -1.68 -9.19
CA ALA A 678 -5.82 -1.57 -8.39
C ALA A 678 -5.46 -1.10 -6.98
N THR A 679 -6.05 0.01 -6.54
CA THR A 679 -5.83 0.61 -5.21
C THR A 679 -6.96 0.27 -4.25
N SER A 680 -8.13 -0.09 -4.80
CA SER A 680 -9.26 -0.67 -4.08
C SER A 680 -10.14 -1.47 -5.07
N PRO A 681 -11.25 -2.11 -4.63
CA PRO A 681 -12.18 -2.75 -5.55
C PRO A 681 -12.87 -1.81 -6.56
N ILE A 682 -12.86 -0.49 -6.30
CA ILE A 682 -13.55 0.52 -7.11
C ILE A 682 -12.66 1.70 -7.49
N SER A 683 -11.35 1.61 -7.25
CA SER A 683 -10.37 2.63 -7.64
C SER A 683 -9.09 1.96 -8.15
N ASN A 684 -8.43 2.63 -9.08
CA ASN A 684 -7.16 2.19 -9.63
C ASN A 684 -6.35 3.43 -10.04
N ILE A 685 -5.06 3.22 -10.19
CA ILE A 685 -4.17 4.20 -10.80
C ILE A 685 -3.68 3.68 -12.14
N SER A 686 -3.64 4.56 -13.12
CA SER A 686 -2.82 4.38 -14.32
C SER A 686 -1.45 4.95 -14.01
N PHE A 687 -0.40 4.17 -14.18
CA PHE A 687 0.96 4.67 -13.99
C PHE A 687 1.90 4.15 -15.06
N GLU A 688 2.91 4.95 -15.37
CA GLU A 688 3.97 4.59 -16.28
C GLU A 688 5.33 4.59 -15.59
N ALA A 689 6.18 3.66 -16.01
CA ALA A 689 7.60 3.61 -15.66
C ALA A 689 8.43 3.70 -16.93
N TRP A 690 9.32 4.70 -16.99
CA TRP A 690 10.24 4.91 -18.10
C TRP A 690 11.66 4.62 -17.62
N LEU A 691 12.26 3.58 -18.20
CA LEU A 691 13.51 2.99 -17.77
C LEU A 691 14.59 3.25 -18.83
N PRO A 692 15.50 4.22 -18.65
CA PRO A 692 16.50 4.56 -19.67
C PRO A 692 17.62 3.51 -19.78
N SER A 693 18.18 3.33 -20.99
CA SER A 693 19.33 2.42 -21.16
C SER A 693 20.59 2.94 -20.46
N ASN A 694 20.77 4.26 -20.38
CA ASN A 694 21.84 4.93 -19.63
C ASN A 694 21.49 5.18 -18.15
N TRP A 695 20.95 4.17 -17.48
CA TRP A 695 20.52 4.29 -16.09
C TRP A 695 21.69 4.55 -15.12
N THR A 696 21.55 5.59 -14.29
CA THR A 696 22.56 6.02 -13.31
C THR A 696 22.49 5.26 -11.98
N GLY A 697 21.53 4.34 -11.82
CA GLY A 697 21.21 3.71 -10.54
C GLY A 697 20.12 4.44 -9.75
N ARG A 698 19.72 5.66 -10.16
CA ARG A 698 18.76 6.49 -9.43
C ARG A 698 17.31 6.21 -9.82
N PHE A 699 16.42 6.22 -8.84
CA PHE A 699 14.97 6.16 -9.04
C PHE A 699 14.36 7.56 -8.86
N LEU A 700 13.34 7.91 -9.65
CA LEU A 700 12.61 9.17 -9.55
C LEU A 700 11.10 8.95 -9.67
N SER A 701 10.32 9.62 -8.83
CA SER A 701 8.87 9.74 -9.01
C SER A 701 8.47 11.19 -9.29
N THR A 702 7.53 11.37 -10.22
CA THR A 702 6.91 12.65 -10.51
C THR A 702 5.56 12.82 -9.80
N GLY A 703 5.10 14.06 -9.69
CA GLY A 703 3.76 14.39 -9.18
C GLY A 703 2.71 14.72 -10.24
N ASN A 704 1.65 15.38 -9.80
CA ASN A 704 0.55 15.88 -10.62
C ASN A 704 0.35 17.41 -10.47
N GLY A 705 -0.69 17.96 -11.09
CA GLY A 705 -1.06 19.38 -10.99
C GLY A 705 -2.57 19.60 -10.84
N GLY A 706 -2.98 20.66 -10.16
CA GLY A 706 -4.39 20.97 -9.92
C GLY A 706 -5.19 19.83 -9.25
N MET A 707 -6.45 19.67 -9.64
CA MET A 707 -7.28 18.51 -9.28
C MET A 707 -7.09 17.32 -10.24
N SER A 708 -6.10 17.39 -11.13
CA SER A 708 -6.03 16.51 -12.27
C SER A 708 -5.48 15.13 -11.94
N GLY A 709 -5.92 14.17 -12.75
CA GLY A 709 -5.33 12.87 -12.92
C GLY A 709 -4.50 12.78 -14.19
N CYS A 710 -3.73 13.82 -14.49
CA CYS A 710 -2.87 13.87 -15.68
C CYS A 710 -1.45 13.47 -15.29
N ILE A 711 -0.89 12.47 -15.96
CA ILE A 711 0.54 12.13 -15.86
C ILE A 711 1.36 13.28 -16.47
N GLN A 712 2.35 13.79 -15.74
CA GLN A 712 3.26 14.86 -16.21
C GLN A 712 4.41 14.26 -17.04
N TYR A 713 4.09 13.84 -18.26
CA TYR A 713 5.06 13.20 -19.16
C TYR A 713 6.30 14.05 -19.45
N GLU A 714 6.16 15.38 -19.44
CA GLU A 714 7.27 16.33 -19.56
C GLU A 714 8.29 16.20 -18.42
N ASP A 715 7.83 15.91 -17.20
CA ASP A 715 8.69 15.72 -16.04
C ASP A 715 9.29 14.31 -16.03
N ILE A 716 8.54 13.30 -16.52
CA ILE A 716 9.09 11.96 -16.72
C ILE A 716 10.22 12.00 -17.76
N ALA A 717 9.99 12.68 -18.89
CA ALA A 717 10.99 12.88 -19.95
C ALA A 717 12.23 13.60 -19.42
N TYR A 718 12.04 14.63 -18.58
CA TYR A 718 13.14 15.34 -17.93
C TYR A 718 13.97 14.43 -17.02
N GLY A 719 13.32 13.62 -16.19
CA GLY A 719 13.97 12.65 -15.31
C GLY A 719 14.79 11.60 -16.07
N VAL A 720 14.18 10.96 -17.08
CA VAL A 720 14.91 9.94 -17.87
C VAL A 720 16.04 10.54 -18.69
N GLY A 721 15.90 11.77 -19.18
CA GLY A 721 16.96 12.49 -19.88
C GLY A 721 18.22 12.69 -19.02
N LEU A 722 18.06 12.70 -17.70
CA LEU A 722 19.15 12.77 -16.71
C LEU A 722 19.53 11.39 -16.13
N GLY A 723 19.04 10.31 -16.74
CA GLY A 723 19.42 8.93 -16.43
C GLY A 723 18.73 8.34 -15.19
N PHE A 724 17.58 8.87 -14.79
CA PHE A 724 16.75 8.30 -13.71
C PHE A 724 15.75 7.27 -14.27
N ALA A 725 15.55 6.17 -13.54
CA ALA A 725 14.37 5.34 -13.73
C ALA A 725 13.16 6.10 -13.18
N THR A 726 12.30 6.60 -14.06
CA THR A 726 11.30 7.62 -13.68
C THR A 726 9.88 7.09 -13.81
N VAL A 727 9.05 7.36 -12.80
CA VAL A 727 7.64 6.94 -12.78
C VAL A 727 6.68 8.10 -12.57
N GLY A 728 5.47 8.00 -13.11
CA GLY A 728 4.38 8.93 -12.83
C GLY A 728 3.01 8.27 -12.93
N ALA A 729 2.07 8.69 -12.08
CA ALA A 729 0.73 8.13 -11.98
C ALA A 729 -0.35 9.18 -12.25
N ASN A 730 -1.56 8.73 -12.59
CA ASN A 730 -2.71 9.56 -12.89
C ASN A 730 -3.50 10.00 -11.64
N ASN A 731 -2.93 9.95 -10.43
CA ASN A 731 -3.57 10.43 -9.21
C ASN A 731 -4.92 9.75 -8.82
N GLY A 732 -5.26 8.61 -9.45
CA GLY A 732 -6.49 7.85 -9.20
C GLY A 732 -7.70 8.25 -10.06
N LEU A 733 -7.54 9.19 -11.00
CA LEU A 733 -8.59 9.65 -11.90
C LEU A 733 -8.03 10.05 -13.27
N ASN A 734 -8.87 10.41 -14.23
CA ASN A 734 -8.43 10.91 -15.54
C ASN A 734 -9.05 12.28 -15.81
N GLY A 735 -8.26 13.18 -16.41
CA GLY A 735 -8.69 14.55 -16.70
C GLY A 735 -8.49 15.51 -15.53
N THR A 736 -8.97 16.74 -15.69
CA THR A 736 -8.75 17.85 -14.74
C THR A 736 -9.89 18.10 -13.77
N SER A 737 -11.03 17.43 -13.95
CA SER A 737 -12.21 17.58 -13.08
C SER A 737 -12.14 16.64 -11.88
N ALA A 738 -12.59 17.11 -10.72
CA ALA A 738 -12.78 16.29 -9.53
C ALA A 738 -14.10 15.50 -9.53
N LEU A 739 -14.91 15.56 -10.60
CA LEU A 739 -16.15 14.78 -10.71
C LEU A 739 -15.98 13.27 -10.40
N PRO A 740 -14.88 12.59 -10.81
CA PRO A 740 -14.66 11.18 -10.43
C PRO A 740 -14.55 10.93 -8.93
N MET A 741 -14.33 11.97 -8.11
CA MET A 741 -14.31 11.86 -6.65
C MET A 741 -15.72 11.81 -6.04
N PHE A 742 -16.74 12.24 -6.77
CA PHE A 742 -18.11 12.35 -6.28
C PHE A 742 -18.65 10.97 -5.88
N HIS A 743 -18.95 10.79 -4.59
CA HIS A 743 -19.35 9.51 -3.99
C HIS A 743 -18.33 8.36 -4.14
N HIS A 744 -17.06 8.67 -4.41
CA HIS A 744 -15.97 7.71 -4.52
C HIS A 744 -14.80 8.09 -3.60
N PRO A 745 -14.93 7.89 -2.27
CA PRO A 745 -13.93 8.31 -1.29
C PRO A 745 -12.57 7.62 -1.49
N GLU A 746 -12.50 6.49 -2.17
CA GLU A 746 -11.27 5.78 -2.52
C GLU A 746 -10.47 6.53 -3.61
N VAL A 747 -11.14 7.22 -4.52
CA VAL A 747 -10.50 8.11 -5.52
C VAL A 747 -9.95 9.36 -4.84
N VAL A 748 -10.66 9.88 -3.82
CA VAL A 748 -10.15 10.98 -2.97
C VAL A 748 -8.90 10.52 -2.21
N GLU A 749 -8.87 9.27 -1.74
CA GLU A 749 -7.70 8.69 -1.05
C GLU A 749 -6.49 8.56 -1.99
N ASP A 750 -6.72 8.10 -3.22
CA ASP A 750 -5.69 8.03 -4.27
C ASP A 750 -5.11 9.41 -4.57
N TYR A 751 -5.96 10.43 -4.72
CA TYR A 751 -5.56 11.82 -4.91
C TYR A 751 -4.78 12.37 -3.70
N ALA A 752 -5.25 12.07 -2.49
CA ALA A 752 -4.70 12.63 -1.26
C ALA A 752 -3.28 12.13 -0.98
N TYR A 753 -3.01 10.85 -1.16
CA TYR A 753 -1.67 10.28 -0.96
C TYR A 753 -1.41 8.97 -1.72
N ARG A 754 -2.42 8.10 -1.88
CA ARG A 754 -2.16 6.68 -2.19
C ARG A 754 -1.62 6.45 -3.60
N SER A 755 -1.94 7.32 -4.56
CA SER A 755 -1.48 7.17 -5.93
C SER A 755 0.04 7.31 -6.08
N VAL A 756 0.64 8.35 -5.48
CA VAL A 756 2.09 8.58 -5.53
C VAL A 756 2.83 7.48 -4.78
N HIS A 757 2.46 7.22 -3.52
CA HIS A 757 3.05 6.14 -2.73
C HIS A 757 3.00 4.77 -3.44
N THR A 758 1.84 4.40 -4.01
CA THR A 758 1.71 3.13 -4.76
C THR A 758 2.62 3.14 -5.99
N GLY A 759 2.69 4.24 -6.74
CA GLY A 759 3.59 4.39 -7.87
C GLY A 759 5.07 4.25 -7.48
N VAL A 760 5.46 4.72 -6.30
CA VAL A 760 6.82 4.55 -5.76
C VAL A 760 7.12 3.09 -5.43
N VAL A 761 6.24 2.44 -4.67
CA VAL A 761 6.42 1.04 -4.25
C VAL A 761 6.52 0.13 -5.48
N VAL A 762 5.57 0.25 -6.41
CA VAL A 762 5.54 -0.55 -7.64
C VAL A 762 6.69 -0.17 -8.56
N GLY A 763 6.97 1.13 -8.72
CA GLY A 763 8.08 1.64 -9.55
C GLY A 763 9.45 1.14 -9.13
N LYS A 764 9.73 1.07 -7.82
CA LYS A 764 10.98 0.51 -7.28
C LYS A 764 11.10 -0.99 -7.58
N GLN A 765 10.00 -1.74 -7.49
CA GLN A 765 9.98 -3.17 -7.84
C GLN A 765 10.21 -3.39 -9.34
N VAL A 766 9.54 -2.61 -10.19
CA VAL A 766 9.74 -2.59 -11.65
C VAL A 766 11.19 -2.29 -11.99
N THR A 767 11.78 -1.25 -11.38
CA THR A 767 13.17 -0.85 -11.59
C THR A 767 14.12 -1.99 -11.22
N LYS A 768 13.94 -2.59 -10.03
CA LYS A 768 14.76 -3.71 -9.56
C LYS A 768 14.70 -4.91 -10.50
N GLN A 769 13.49 -5.31 -10.89
CA GLN A 769 13.30 -6.46 -11.80
C GLN A 769 13.87 -6.18 -13.19
N PHE A 770 13.67 -4.97 -13.70
CA PHE A 770 14.15 -4.62 -15.04
C PHE A 770 15.66 -4.61 -15.10
N TYR A 771 16.36 -3.91 -14.20
CA TYR A 771 17.83 -3.79 -14.25
C TYR A 771 18.58 -4.95 -13.58
N GLY A 772 17.91 -5.75 -12.75
CA GLY A 772 18.52 -6.86 -12.01
C GLY A 772 19.29 -6.43 -10.75
N GLN A 773 19.16 -5.16 -10.33
CA GLN A 773 19.77 -4.60 -9.14
C GLN A 773 18.88 -3.53 -8.52
N ASP A 774 19.01 -3.32 -7.20
CA ASP A 774 18.30 -2.24 -6.51
C ASP A 774 18.78 -0.86 -6.97
N HIS A 775 17.89 0.14 -6.89
CA HIS A 775 18.27 1.53 -7.06
C HIS A 775 19.20 1.96 -5.91
N THR A 776 20.12 2.89 -6.19
CA THR A 776 21.07 3.41 -5.19
C THR A 776 20.43 4.45 -4.29
N LYS A 777 19.67 5.38 -4.89
CA LYS A 777 18.96 6.48 -4.24
C LYS A 777 17.60 6.74 -4.90
N SER A 778 16.65 7.18 -4.10
CA SER A 778 15.27 7.47 -4.50
C SER A 778 14.97 8.96 -4.41
N TYR A 779 14.43 9.54 -5.48
CA TYR A 779 14.16 10.96 -5.60
C TYR A 779 12.71 11.26 -5.94
N TYR A 780 12.24 12.44 -5.54
CA TYR A 780 10.94 12.98 -5.92
C TYR A 780 11.10 14.35 -6.59
N LEU A 781 10.31 14.59 -7.64
CA LEU A 781 10.20 15.89 -8.29
C LEU A 781 8.74 16.23 -8.54
N GLY A 782 8.25 17.33 -7.95
CA GLY A 782 6.89 17.79 -8.18
C GLY A 782 6.70 19.26 -7.85
N CYS A 783 5.73 19.89 -8.50
CA CYS A 783 5.34 21.27 -8.24
C CYS A 783 3.81 21.44 -8.20
N SER A 784 3.30 22.46 -7.50
CA SER A 784 1.86 22.68 -7.31
C SER A 784 1.24 21.56 -6.45
N THR A 785 0.24 20.85 -6.96
CA THR A 785 -0.23 19.58 -6.36
C THR A 785 0.91 18.58 -6.18
N GLY A 786 1.88 18.53 -7.09
CA GLY A 786 3.11 17.76 -6.92
C GLY A 786 3.96 18.24 -5.75
N GLY A 787 4.04 19.54 -5.51
CA GLY A 787 4.72 20.06 -4.31
C GLY A 787 4.02 19.59 -3.03
N ARG A 788 2.69 19.60 -3.00
CA ARG A 788 1.89 19.01 -1.90
C ARG A 788 2.19 17.52 -1.74
N GLN A 789 2.16 16.76 -2.84
CA GLN A 789 2.46 15.33 -2.82
C GLN A 789 3.87 15.06 -2.29
N GLY A 790 4.90 15.80 -2.71
CA GLY A 790 6.25 15.67 -2.16
C GLY A 790 6.30 15.93 -0.64
N PHE A 791 5.57 16.92 -0.13
CA PHE A 791 5.44 17.12 1.32
C PHE A 791 4.59 16.06 2.01
N LYS A 792 3.60 15.47 1.34
CA LYS A 792 2.82 14.34 1.85
C LYS A 792 3.73 13.13 2.08
N GLU A 793 4.57 12.82 1.10
CA GLU A 793 5.59 11.78 1.19
C GLU A 793 6.56 12.07 2.34
N ALA A 794 7.07 13.30 2.44
CA ALA A 794 7.96 13.70 3.54
C ALA A 794 7.35 13.55 4.94
N GLN A 795 6.04 13.82 5.07
CA GLN A 795 5.33 13.82 6.36
C GLN A 795 4.83 12.43 6.77
N ASP A 796 4.36 11.63 5.80
CA ASP A 796 3.60 10.40 6.05
C ASP A 796 4.33 9.12 5.59
N PHE A 797 5.25 9.23 4.62
CA PHE A 797 6.01 8.11 4.02
C PHE A 797 7.51 8.45 3.88
N PRO A 798 8.19 8.83 4.97
CA PRO A 798 9.57 9.33 4.90
C PRO A 798 10.56 8.33 4.27
N GLU A 799 10.24 7.03 4.26
CA GLU A 799 11.04 5.97 3.64
C GLU A 799 11.07 5.98 2.11
N ASP A 800 10.14 6.69 1.46
CA ASP A 800 9.98 6.61 0.02
C ASP A 800 11.09 7.33 -0.75
N PHE A 801 11.66 8.40 -0.19
CA PHE A 801 12.65 9.22 -0.88
C PHE A 801 13.83 9.63 0.01
N ASP A 802 15.01 9.63 -0.60
CA ASP A 802 16.23 10.17 -0.03
C ASP A 802 16.38 11.66 -0.35
N GLY A 803 15.84 12.13 -1.48
CA GLY A 803 15.82 13.53 -1.90
C GLY A 803 14.47 13.95 -2.48
N ILE A 804 13.91 15.06 -2.00
CA ILE A 804 12.61 15.58 -2.45
C ILE A 804 12.79 17.00 -2.97
N VAL A 805 12.36 17.26 -4.21
CA VAL A 805 12.21 18.61 -4.76
C VAL A 805 10.72 18.93 -4.82
N ALA A 806 10.28 19.88 -4.00
CA ALA A 806 8.88 20.29 -3.87
C ALA A 806 8.71 21.78 -4.21
N GLY A 807 8.10 22.06 -5.36
CA GLY A 807 7.84 23.41 -5.85
C GLY A 807 6.43 23.91 -5.56
N ALA A 808 6.29 25.20 -5.25
CA ALA A 808 5.01 25.90 -5.05
C ALA A 808 3.90 25.01 -4.42
N PRO A 809 4.09 24.46 -3.21
CA PRO A 809 3.29 23.34 -2.74
C PRO A 809 1.83 23.71 -2.45
N ALA A 810 0.88 22.93 -2.95
CA ALA A 810 -0.55 23.04 -2.63
C ALA A 810 -0.92 22.44 -1.25
N PHE A 811 -0.04 22.53 -0.26
CA PHE A 811 -0.34 22.19 1.14
C PHE A 811 -1.19 23.28 1.82
N ALA A 812 -1.60 23.03 3.07
CA ALA A 812 -2.75 23.72 3.68
C ALA A 812 -3.96 23.67 2.72
N PHE A 813 -4.16 22.51 2.08
CA PHE A 813 -4.97 22.35 0.87
C PHE A 813 -6.41 22.90 1.01
N GLY A 814 -7.10 22.64 2.12
CA GLY A 814 -8.43 23.20 2.32
C GLY A 814 -8.40 24.70 2.55
N GLY A 815 -7.35 25.25 3.17
CA GLY A 815 -7.12 26.69 3.25
C GLY A 815 -6.84 27.31 1.89
N LEU A 816 -6.08 26.64 1.02
CA LEU A 816 -5.85 27.05 -0.37
C LEU A 816 -7.16 27.05 -1.17
N MET A 817 -7.95 25.97 -1.10
CA MET A 817 -9.26 25.92 -1.78
C MET A 817 -10.22 26.99 -1.25
N SER A 818 -10.20 27.27 0.06
CA SER A 818 -10.93 28.38 0.67
C SER A 818 -10.48 29.72 0.12
N ARG A 819 -9.17 29.92 -0.01
CA ARG A 819 -8.59 31.14 -0.56
C ARG A 819 -9.01 31.35 -2.00
N SER A 820 -8.89 30.33 -2.84
CA SER A 820 -9.31 30.42 -4.25
C SER A 820 -10.81 30.69 -4.37
N ALA A 821 -11.66 30.08 -3.54
CA ALA A 821 -13.10 30.37 -3.51
C ALA A 821 -13.40 31.80 -3.05
N SER A 822 -12.61 32.33 -2.11
CA SER A 822 -12.83 33.66 -1.54
C SER A 822 -12.66 34.78 -2.56
N PHE A 823 -11.85 34.60 -3.61
CA PHE A 823 -11.68 35.63 -4.65
C PHE A 823 -13.00 35.92 -5.37
N TRP A 824 -13.74 34.88 -5.76
CA TRP A 824 -15.07 35.05 -6.34
C TRP A 824 -16.05 35.74 -5.37
N ALA A 825 -15.98 35.41 -4.08
CA ALA A 825 -16.80 36.05 -3.05
C ALA A 825 -16.40 37.52 -2.75
N ILE A 826 -15.19 37.94 -3.15
CA ILE A 826 -14.70 39.32 -3.01
C ILE A 826 -15.08 40.15 -4.25
N ASP A 827 -14.76 39.66 -5.44
CA ASP A 827 -14.94 40.41 -6.69
C ASP A 827 -16.39 40.38 -7.17
N GLY A 828 -17.03 39.20 -7.10
CA GLY A 828 -18.33 38.94 -7.69
C GLY A 828 -18.31 38.81 -9.21
N PRO A 829 -19.46 38.46 -9.84
CA PRO A 829 -19.57 38.34 -11.29
C PRO A 829 -19.39 39.70 -12.01
N PRO A 830 -19.08 39.68 -13.33
CA PRO A 830 -19.03 40.89 -14.14
C PRO A 830 -20.27 41.78 -13.96
N GLY A 831 -20.05 43.06 -13.69
CA GLY A 831 -21.10 44.04 -13.37
C GLY A 831 -21.34 44.25 -11.87
N SER A 832 -20.72 43.48 -10.99
CA SER A 832 -20.72 43.75 -9.55
C SER A 832 -19.89 45.01 -9.22
N PRO A 833 -20.24 45.80 -8.19
CA PRO A 833 -19.49 47.01 -7.84
C PRO A 833 -18.02 46.77 -7.47
N SER A 834 -17.70 45.56 -7.01
CA SER A 834 -16.36 45.10 -6.62
C SER A 834 -15.59 44.40 -7.74
N TYR A 835 -16.22 44.16 -8.90
CA TYR A 835 -15.59 43.42 -9.99
C TYR A 835 -14.51 44.28 -10.66
N LEU A 836 -13.38 43.64 -10.99
CA LEU A 836 -12.29 44.20 -11.77
C LEU A 836 -12.14 43.41 -13.06
N SER A 837 -12.06 44.11 -14.20
CA SER A 837 -11.68 43.51 -15.48
C SER A 837 -10.20 43.16 -15.50
N LEU A 838 -9.75 42.41 -16.52
CA LEU A 838 -8.33 42.11 -16.69
C LEU A 838 -7.49 43.39 -16.88
N ASP A 839 -8.01 44.38 -17.62
CA ASP A 839 -7.34 45.67 -17.80
C ASP A 839 -7.22 46.46 -16.47
N ASP A 840 -8.22 46.34 -15.59
CA ASP A 840 -8.16 46.95 -14.25
C ASP A 840 -7.08 46.25 -13.39
N TRP A 841 -6.95 44.93 -13.50
CA TRP A 841 -5.89 44.18 -12.82
C TRP A 841 -4.49 44.49 -13.37
N ASP A 842 -4.34 44.72 -14.67
CA ASP A 842 -3.08 45.19 -15.27
C ASP A 842 -2.72 46.60 -14.75
N MET A 843 -3.71 47.48 -14.60
CA MET A 843 -3.51 48.78 -13.97
C MET A 843 -3.07 48.64 -12.50
N VAL A 844 -3.72 47.76 -11.73
CA VAL A 844 -3.32 47.45 -10.35
C VAL A 844 -1.90 46.91 -10.29
N HIS A 845 -1.51 46.01 -11.20
CA HIS A 845 -0.17 45.47 -11.24
C HIS A 845 0.90 46.54 -11.52
N ASN A 846 0.65 47.44 -12.47
CA ASN A 846 1.55 48.55 -12.76
C ASN A 846 1.71 49.50 -11.55
N ASP A 847 0.63 49.76 -10.81
CA ASP A 847 0.71 50.57 -9.58
C ASP A 847 1.44 49.82 -8.45
N VAL A 848 1.27 48.49 -8.35
CA VAL A 848 2.06 47.65 -7.43
C VAL A 848 3.55 47.79 -7.72
N LEU A 849 3.99 47.67 -8.98
CA LEU A 849 5.40 47.85 -9.35
C LEU A 849 5.88 49.28 -9.03
N THR A 850 5.06 50.29 -9.33
CA THR A 850 5.37 51.70 -9.00
C THR A 850 5.63 51.90 -7.50
N GLN A 851 4.88 51.21 -6.63
CA GLN A 851 5.04 51.32 -5.18
C GLN A 851 6.15 50.41 -4.61
N CYS A 852 6.44 49.27 -5.25
CA CYS A 852 7.18 48.19 -4.60
C CYS A 852 8.44 47.68 -5.31
N ASP A 853 8.61 47.91 -6.61
CA ASP A 853 9.76 47.41 -7.38
C ASP A 853 11.09 47.90 -6.78
N ARG A 854 11.19 49.21 -6.54
CA ARG A 854 12.39 49.84 -5.98
C ARG A 854 12.73 49.50 -4.51
N LEU A 855 11.95 48.63 -3.84
CA LEU A 855 12.19 48.29 -2.43
C LEU A 855 13.47 47.47 -2.22
N ASP A 856 13.87 46.66 -3.20
CA ASP A 856 15.16 45.95 -3.20
C ASP A 856 16.32 46.80 -3.76
N GLY A 857 16.00 47.97 -4.29
CA GLY A 857 16.94 48.97 -4.80
C GLY A 857 17.08 48.99 -6.32
N VAL A 858 16.43 48.07 -7.03
CA VAL A 858 16.45 47.99 -8.49
C VAL A 858 15.05 48.27 -9.05
N GLU A 859 14.98 48.82 -10.26
CA GLU A 859 13.72 48.97 -11.01
C GLU A 859 13.82 48.10 -12.25
N ASP A 860 13.52 46.81 -12.10
CA ASP A 860 13.61 45.80 -13.15
C ASP A 860 12.27 45.07 -13.37
N GLY A 861 11.19 45.54 -12.75
CA GLY A 861 9.86 44.93 -12.82
C GLY A 861 9.73 43.67 -11.96
N VAL A 862 10.70 43.38 -11.09
CA VAL A 862 10.73 42.20 -10.23
C VAL A 862 10.81 42.62 -8.77
N ILE A 863 9.78 42.27 -8.00
CA ILE A 863 9.81 42.45 -6.55
C ILE A 863 10.63 41.30 -5.91
N GLU A 864 11.86 41.59 -5.49
CA GLU A 864 12.79 40.56 -4.98
C GLU A 864 12.35 39.97 -3.63
N ASP A 865 11.67 40.74 -2.78
CA ASP A 865 11.02 40.28 -1.54
C ASP A 865 9.62 40.91 -1.32
N PRO A 866 8.54 40.23 -1.76
CA PRO A 866 7.17 40.75 -1.62
C PRO A 866 6.70 40.97 -0.18
N ASN A 867 7.41 40.45 0.84
CA ASN A 867 7.07 40.71 2.24
C ASN A 867 7.24 42.20 2.60
N LEU A 868 8.16 42.89 1.92
CA LEU A 868 8.39 44.33 2.08
C LEU A 868 7.30 45.17 1.42
N CYS A 869 6.62 44.62 0.40
CA CYS A 869 5.55 45.31 -0.31
C CYS A 869 4.25 45.30 0.51
N GLN A 870 3.89 46.48 1.02
CA GLN A 870 2.62 46.75 1.68
C GLN A 870 1.78 47.68 0.78
N TYR A 871 1.37 47.13 -0.36
CA TYR A 871 0.67 47.87 -1.41
C TYR A 871 -0.62 48.54 -0.92
N ARG A 872 -0.88 49.74 -1.45
CA ARG A 872 -2.03 50.57 -1.12
C ARG A 872 -2.81 50.95 -2.38
N PRO A 873 -3.99 50.35 -2.65
CA PRO A 873 -4.76 50.65 -3.87
C PRO A 873 -5.46 52.02 -3.84
N GLU A 874 -5.42 52.75 -2.72
CA GLU A 874 -6.10 54.03 -2.59
C GLU A 874 -5.52 55.13 -3.51
N SER A 875 -4.30 54.96 -3.98
CA SER A 875 -3.66 55.79 -5.03
C SER A 875 -4.45 55.78 -6.35
N LEU A 876 -5.13 54.67 -6.64
CA LEU A 876 -5.89 54.48 -7.88
C LEU A 876 -7.35 54.90 -7.76
N ILE A 877 -7.83 55.35 -6.59
CA ILE A 877 -9.24 55.74 -6.45
C ILE A 877 -9.55 56.94 -7.35
N CYS A 878 -10.63 56.83 -8.13
CA CYS A 878 -11.07 57.87 -9.06
C CYS A 878 -11.25 59.23 -8.38
N ALA A 879 -10.65 60.28 -8.97
CA ALA A 879 -10.96 61.65 -8.62
C ALA A 879 -12.40 62.03 -9.02
N GLU A 880 -12.92 63.14 -8.50
CA GLU A 880 -14.26 63.61 -8.84
C GLU A 880 -14.43 63.81 -10.35
N GLY A 881 -15.39 63.10 -10.95
CA GLY A 881 -15.65 63.13 -12.39
C GLY A 881 -14.74 62.25 -13.27
N GLN A 882 -13.74 61.57 -12.69
CA GLN A 882 -12.91 60.59 -13.39
C GLN A 882 -13.58 59.21 -13.38
N THR A 883 -13.61 58.53 -14.52
CA THR A 883 -14.21 57.19 -14.67
C THR A 883 -13.33 56.21 -15.44
N GLU A 884 -12.18 56.66 -15.96
CA GLU A 884 -11.24 55.84 -16.71
C GLU A 884 -9.88 55.84 -16.00
N LYS A 885 -9.15 54.71 -16.12
CA LYS A 885 -7.80 54.53 -15.55
C LYS A 885 -7.74 54.82 -14.03
N CYS A 886 -8.78 54.41 -13.32
CA CYS A 886 -8.91 54.52 -11.88
C CYS A 886 -9.89 53.47 -11.36
N LEU A 887 -9.85 53.19 -10.06
CA LEU A 887 -10.73 52.26 -9.37
C LEU A 887 -11.84 53.01 -8.63
N THR A 888 -13.02 52.42 -8.57
CA THR A 888 -14.03 52.82 -7.59
C THR A 888 -13.59 52.45 -6.16
N ALA A 889 -14.21 53.05 -5.15
CA ALA A 889 -13.93 52.69 -3.75
C ALA A 889 -14.22 51.21 -3.45
N HIS A 890 -15.23 50.61 -4.10
CA HIS A 890 -15.55 49.19 -3.94
C HIS A 890 -14.50 48.27 -4.58
N GLN A 891 -13.99 48.63 -5.76
CA GLN A 891 -12.90 47.90 -6.41
C GLN A 891 -11.59 48.03 -5.62
N ALA A 892 -11.26 49.22 -5.11
CA ALA A 892 -10.07 49.41 -4.27
C ALA A 892 -10.14 48.58 -2.97
N GLU A 893 -11.31 48.45 -2.36
CA GLU A 893 -11.53 47.55 -1.21
C GLU A 893 -11.40 46.07 -1.59
N ALA A 894 -11.91 45.65 -2.76
CA ALA A 894 -11.73 44.29 -3.26
C ALA A 894 -10.24 43.95 -3.44
N VAL A 895 -9.47 44.84 -4.07
CA VAL A 895 -8.01 44.73 -4.22
C VAL A 895 -7.32 44.63 -2.85
N ARG A 896 -7.71 45.48 -1.89
CA ARG A 896 -7.18 45.42 -0.51
C ARG A 896 -7.46 44.07 0.15
N ARG A 897 -8.66 43.50 -0.01
CA ARG A 897 -9.03 42.19 0.54
C ARG A 897 -8.24 41.06 -0.13
N ILE A 898 -7.99 41.14 -1.44
CA ILE A 898 -7.11 40.21 -2.16
C ILE A 898 -5.67 40.30 -1.67
N PHE A 899 -5.17 41.48 -1.32
CA PHE A 899 -3.83 41.60 -0.71
C PHE A 899 -3.85 41.56 0.82
N SER A 900 -4.88 40.98 1.43
CA SER A 900 -5.00 40.72 2.87
C SER A 900 -5.15 39.22 3.20
N PRO A 901 -4.74 38.76 4.39
CA PRO A 901 -4.94 37.37 4.81
C PRO A 901 -6.43 37.01 4.92
N LEU A 902 -6.75 35.73 4.71
CA LEU A 902 -8.10 35.20 4.86
C LEU A 902 -8.31 34.66 6.28
N PHE A 903 -9.43 35.04 6.91
CA PHE A 903 -9.83 34.61 8.24
C PHE A 903 -11.22 33.97 8.22
N GLY A 904 -11.45 33.03 9.15
CA GLY A 904 -12.72 32.37 9.40
C GLY A 904 -13.65 33.20 10.30
N SER A 905 -14.77 32.62 10.70
CA SER A 905 -15.82 33.31 11.47
C SER A 905 -15.37 33.78 12.86
N ASP A 906 -14.50 33.02 13.52
CA ASP A 906 -13.94 33.34 14.85
C ASP A 906 -12.61 34.11 14.79
N GLY A 907 -12.23 34.65 13.62
CA GLY A 907 -10.92 35.28 13.42
C GLY A 907 -9.77 34.29 13.32
N ASN A 908 -10.05 33.00 13.15
CA ASN A 908 -9.04 31.97 12.91
C ASN A 908 -8.37 32.18 11.55
N PHE A 909 -7.05 32.08 11.50
CA PHE A 909 -6.29 32.17 10.25
C PHE A 909 -6.63 30.99 9.31
N ILE A 910 -6.98 31.29 8.06
CA ILE A 910 -7.31 30.29 7.03
C ILE A 910 -6.17 30.15 6.02
N TYR A 911 -5.72 31.29 5.46
CA TYR A 911 -4.67 31.32 4.43
C TYR A 911 -4.05 32.72 4.34
N PRO A 912 -2.76 32.86 3.94
CA PRO A 912 -2.16 34.18 3.77
C PRO A 912 -2.79 34.99 2.64
N ARG A 913 -2.37 36.25 2.52
CA ARG A 913 -2.70 37.08 1.36
C ARG A 913 -2.09 36.49 0.09
N LEU A 914 -2.60 36.91 -1.07
CA LEU A 914 -1.81 36.84 -2.28
C LEU A 914 -0.70 37.88 -2.15
N GLN A 915 0.56 37.52 -2.44
CA GLN A 915 1.63 38.51 -2.40
C GLN A 915 1.46 39.51 -3.55
N PRO A 916 1.66 40.82 -3.33
CA PRO A 916 1.70 41.78 -4.44
C PRO A 916 2.76 41.39 -5.47
N GLY A 917 2.44 41.53 -6.76
CA GLY A 917 3.28 41.07 -7.87
C GLY A 917 3.03 39.61 -8.28
N GLY A 918 2.13 38.89 -7.60
CA GLY A 918 1.67 37.55 -7.97
C GLY A 918 0.75 37.52 -9.19
N THR A 919 1.26 37.87 -10.38
CA THR A 919 0.45 37.98 -11.61
C THR A 919 0.42 36.68 -12.43
N HIS A 920 1.46 35.84 -12.33
CA HIS A 920 1.58 34.65 -13.16
C HIS A 920 0.58 33.57 -12.72
N GLY A 921 -0.43 33.34 -13.57
CA GLY A 921 -1.52 32.40 -13.32
C GLY A 921 -2.67 32.98 -12.50
N PHE A 922 -2.62 34.26 -12.13
CA PHE A 922 -3.67 34.95 -11.37
C PHE A 922 -5.04 34.86 -12.06
N HIS A 923 -5.08 35.10 -13.38
CA HIS A 923 -6.30 35.07 -14.18
C HIS A 923 -6.98 33.68 -14.25
N TYR A 924 -6.28 32.61 -13.89
CA TYR A 924 -6.92 31.29 -13.78
C TYR A 924 -7.81 31.20 -12.53
N VAL A 925 -7.46 31.91 -11.46
CA VAL A 925 -8.15 31.87 -10.17
C VAL A 925 -9.13 33.03 -10.04
N VAL A 926 -8.76 34.21 -10.56
CA VAL A 926 -9.57 35.42 -10.56
C VAL A 926 -9.96 35.75 -12.00
N ASN A 927 -11.21 35.50 -12.36
CA ASN A 927 -11.78 35.82 -13.67
C ASN A 927 -13.31 35.96 -13.60
N ASP A 928 -13.95 36.06 -14.76
CA ASP A 928 -15.40 36.22 -14.91
C ASP A 928 -16.24 35.05 -14.35
N ASN A 929 -15.62 33.94 -13.95
CA ASN A 929 -16.26 32.74 -13.43
C ASN A 929 -15.64 32.28 -12.10
N PRO A 930 -16.40 31.57 -11.25
CA PRO A 930 -15.85 30.93 -10.06
C PRO A 930 -14.74 29.94 -10.40
N PHE A 931 -13.70 29.88 -9.58
CA PHE A 931 -12.60 28.95 -9.79
C PHE A 931 -13.08 27.49 -9.76
N PRO A 932 -12.85 26.69 -10.81
CA PRO A 932 -13.43 25.36 -10.92
C PRO A 932 -12.94 24.41 -9.82
N TYR A 933 -11.67 24.44 -9.43
CA TYR A 933 -11.16 23.45 -8.48
C TYR A 933 -11.76 23.61 -7.08
N SER A 934 -11.87 24.84 -6.57
CA SER A 934 -12.51 25.07 -5.27
C SER A 934 -14.01 24.77 -5.32
N THR A 935 -14.66 25.10 -6.43
CA THR A 935 -16.09 24.81 -6.65
C THR A 935 -16.35 23.30 -6.68
N GLU A 936 -15.57 22.54 -7.45
CA GLU A 936 -15.70 21.09 -7.55
C GLU A 936 -15.30 20.39 -6.25
N TRP A 937 -14.31 20.90 -5.52
CA TRP A 937 -13.97 20.36 -4.20
C TRP A 937 -15.14 20.50 -3.21
N LEU A 938 -15.79 21.67 -3.19
CA LEU A 938 -16.98 21.90 -2.37
C LEU A 938 -18.15 21.01 -2.79
N ARG A 939 -18.43 20.92 -4.10
CA ARG A 939 -19.51 20.08 -4.64
C ARG A 939 -19.30 18.61 -4.39
N TYR A 940 -18.17 18.06 -4.84
CA TYR A 940 -18.00 16.61 -4.97
C TYR A 940 -17.38 15.97 -3.73
N VAL A 941 -16.62 16.73 -2.94
CA VAL A 941 -15.87 16.17 -1.80
C VAL A 941 -16.36 16.69 -0.47
N ILE A 942 -16.64 17.99 -0.31
CA ILE A 942 -17.06 18.54 0.99
C ILE A 942 -18.53 18.29 1.25
N TYR A 943 -19.40 18.78 0.38
CA TYR A 943 -20.85 18.68 0.55
C TYR A 943 -21.48 17.46 -0.09
N GLU A 944 -20.77 16.82 -1.02
CA GLU A 944 -21.32 15.73 -1.85
C GLU A 944 -22.68 16.14 -2.44
N ASN A 945 -22.73 17.37 -2.95
CA ASN A 945 -23.87 17.98 -3.61
C ASN A 945 -23.40 18.66 -4.90
N ALA A 946 -23.67 18.00 -6.05
CA ALA A 946 -23.30 18.51 -7.36
C ALA A 946 -23.96 19.87 -7.71
N ASP A 947 -25.09 20.19 -7.08
CA ASP A 947 -25.87 21.39 -7.32
C ASP A 947 -25.49 22.56 -6.39
N TRP A 948 -24.46 22.42 -5.55
CA TRP A 948 -24.00 23.50 -4.68
C TRP A 948 -23.58 24.74 -5.50
N ASP A 949 -24.03 25.92 -5.08
CA ASP A 949 -23.85 27.18 -5.81
C ASP A 949 -22.63 27.96 -5.30
N PRO A 950 -21.58 28.16 -6.12
CA PRO A 950 -20.39 28.93 -5.75
C PRO A 950 -20.67 30.40 -5.43
N SER A 951 -21.79 30.98 -5.86
CA SER A 951 -22.19 32.34 -5.48
C SER A 951 -22.47 32.49 -3.98
N THR A 952 -22.75 31.38 -3.29
CA THR A 952 -23.09 31.35 -1.85
C THR A 952 -21.89 31.18 -0.92
N THR A 953 -20.68 31.16 -1.48
CA THR A 953 -19.42 30.99 -0.75
C THR A 953 -19.30 31.96 0.44
N ASN A 954 -19.04 31.43 1.63
CA ASN A 954 -18.90 32.17 2.87
C ASN A 954 -17.91 31.50 3.83
N THR A 955 -17.72 32.08 5.02
CA THR A 955 -16.73 31.62 6.02
C THR A 955 -16.96 30.18 6.50
N LYS A 956 -18.21 29.69 6.53
CA LYS A 956 -18.50 28.30 6.93
C LYS A 956 -18.00 27.29 5.91
N ASP A 957 -17.98 27.65 4.63
CA ASP A 957 -17.42 26.79 3.58
C ASP A 957 -15.91 26.63 3.77
N TYR A 958 -15.24 27.71 4.21
CA TYR A 958 -13.80 27.70 4.48
C TYR A 958 -13.46 26.74 5.64
N GLU A 959 -14.23 26.87 6.72
CA GLU A 959 -14.13 26.01 7.90
C GLU A 959 -14.42 24.55 7.54
N ALA A 960 -15.46 24.28 6.76
CA ALA A 960 -15.80 22.93 6.32
C ALA A 960 -14.69 22.25 5.49
N MET A 961 -14.03 23.01 4.59
CA MET A 961 -12.89 22.52 3.81
C MET A 961 -11.68 22.15 4.68
N ILE A 962 -11.47 22.88 5.79
CA ILE A 962 -10.39 22.61 6.74
C ILE A 962 -10.75 21.46 7.68
N GLU A 963 -11.97 21.43 8.19
CA GLU A 963 -12.43 20.44 9.17
C GLU A 963 -12.60 19.04 8.56
N LYS A 964 -13.18 18.93 7.35
CA LYS A 964 -13.43 17.62 6.74
C LYS A 964 -12.13 16.88 6.42
N ASN A 965 -11.11 17.61 5.94
CA ASN A 965 -9.73 17.16 5.69
C ASN A 965 -9.61 15.65 5.32
N PRO A 966 -10.24 15.20 4.23
CA PRO A 966 -10.26 13.79 3.87
C PRO A 966 -8.83 13.28 3.70
N TYR A 967 -8.51 12.18 4.40
CA TYR A 967 -7.19 11.53 4.37
C TYR A 967 -6.00 12.46 4.66
N ASN A 968 -6.22 13.49 5.47
CA ASN A 968 -5.20 14.49 5.78
C ASN A 968 -4.61 15.18 4.53
N VAL A 969 -5.45 15.44 3.52
CA VAL A 969 -5.05 16.16 2.28
C VAL A 969 -4.48 17.55 2.55
N GLN A 970 -4.81 18.16 3.71
CA GLN A 970 -4.18 19.40 4.18
C GLN A 970 -2.65 19.38 4.09
N THR A 971 -2.02 18.24 4.36
CA THR A 971 -0.56 18.07 4.23
C THR A 971 0.22 19.14 5.02
N TRP A 972 -0.21 19.39 6.26
CA TRP A 972 0.28 20.49 7.09
C TRP A 972 0.87 20.00 8.43
N LYS A 973 1.72 18.98 8.39
CA LYS A 973 2.44 18.49 9.57
C LYS A 973 3.80 19.17 9.69
N GLY A 974 4.06 19.85 10.81
CA GLY A 974 5.34 20.53 11.05
C GLY A 974 6.48 19.62 11.52
N ASP A 975 6.18 18.40 11.96
CA ASP A 975 7.19 17.43 12.39
C ASP A 975 7.72 16.62 11.19
N LEU A 976 8.94 16.96 10.76
CA LEU A 976 9.67 16.26 9.70
C LEU A 976 10.81 15.38 10.26
N SER A 977 10.69 14.89 11.50
CA SER A 977 11.72 14.03 12.12
C SER A 977 12.01 12.77 11.30
N GLY A 978 11.01 12.21 10.60
CA GLY A 978 11.21 11.03 9.74
C GLY A 978 12.22 11.27 8.60
N ILE A 979 12.19 12.47 8.00
CA ILE A 979 13.17 12.88 6.98
C ILE A 979 14.54 13.15 7.62
N ARG A 980 14.56 13.92 8.72
CA ARG A 980 15.81 14.27 9.42
C ARG A 980 16.55 13.01 9.88
N ASP A 981 15.87 12.10 10.55
CA ASP A 981 16.47 10.95 11.23
C ASP A 981 16.98 9.89 10.25
N ARG A 982 16.37 9.77 9.05
CA ARG A 982 16.89 8.91 7.98
C ARG A 982 18.00 9.57 7.15
N GLY A 983 18.25 10.86 7.36
CA GLY A 983 19.22 11.64 6.60
C GLY A 983 18.73 12.09 5.21
N ALA A 984 17.44 11.95 4.91
CA ALA A 984 16.85 12.43 3.64
C ALA A 984 16.81 13.96 3.58
N LYS A 985 16.71 14.50 2.36
CA LYS A 985 16.82 15.94 2.06
C LYS A 985 15.57 16.46 1.35
N ILE A 986 15.18 17.70 1.64
CA ILE A 986 14.09 18.41 0.96
C ILE A 986 14.63 19.75 0.45
N LEU A 987 14.56 19.95 -0.86
CA LEU A 987 14.64 21.25 -1.51
C LEU A 987 13.24 21.73 -1.85
N HIS A 988 12.82 22.76 -1.15
CA HIS A 988 11.55 23.44 -1.37
C HIS A 988 11.82 24.74 -2.11
N TYR A 989 11.03 25.05 -3.13
CA TYR A 989 11.10 26.35 -3.79
C TYR A 989 9.70 26.94 -4.03
N HIS A 990 9.60 28.26 -4.10
CA HIS A 990 8.36 28.95 -4.48
C HIS A 990 8.69 30.19 -5.29
N GLY A 991 7.98 30.38 -6.41
CA GLY A 991 8.07 31.60 -7.21
C GLY A 991 7.39 32.78 -6.53
N LEU A 992 8.04 33.94 -6.50
CA LEU A 992 7.53 35.13 -5.81
C LEU A 992 6.47 35.89 -6.63
N GLN A 993 6.32 35.57 -7.91
CA GLN A 993 5.23 36.06 -8.78
C GLN A 993 4.10 35.02 -8.96
N ASP A 994 4.02 33.99 -8.11
CA ASP A 994 2.98 32.96 -8.19
C ASP A 994 1.58 33.54 -7.89
N GLY A 995 0.75 33.64 -8.92
CA GLY A 995 -0.63 34.16 -8.82
C GLY A 995 -1.68 33.10 -8.44
N MET A 996 -1.30 31.82 -8.37
CA MET A 996 -2.22 30.72 -8.09
C MET A 996 -2.13 30.26 -6.63
N ILE A 997 -0.90 30.12 -6.11
CA ILE A 997 -0.62 29.72 -4.74
C ILE A 997 0.28 30.79 -4.14
N SER A 998 -0.13 31.40 -3.04
CA SER A 998 0.65 32.46 -2.42
C SER A 998 2.01 31.95 -1.95
N SER A 999 3.09 32.62 -2.34
CA SER A 999 4.45 32.24 -1.88
C SER A 999 4.63 32.38 -0.37
N GLU A 1000 3.80 33.19 0.30
CA GLU A 1000 3.82 33.36 1.76
C GLU A 1000 3.46 32.06 2.49
N ILE A 1001 2.62 31.18 1.92
CA ILE A 1001 2.24 29.93 2.59
C ILE A 1001 3.46 29.04 2.83
N SER A 1002 4.46 29.11 1.96
CA SER A 1002 5.69 28.34 2.06
C SER A 1002 6.63 28.83 3.14
N GLN A 1003 6.67 30.14 3.34
CA GLN A 1003 7.41 30.77 4.43
C GLN A 1003 6.75 30.43 5.78
N ILE A 1004 5.42 30.55 5.86
CA ILE A 1004 4.63 30.17 7.04
C ILE A 1004 4.85 28.70 7.40
N TYR A 1005 4.87 27.80 6.40
CA TYR A 1005 5.14 26.38 6.62
C TYR A 1005 6.57 26.14 7.13
N TYR A 1006 7.58 26.80 6.54
CA TYR A 1006 8.97 26.70 7.01
C TYR A 1006 9.08 27.10 8.49
N ASP A 1007 8.51 28.23 8.86
CA ASP A 1007 8.53 28.71 10.24
C ASP A 1007 7.72 27.80 11.17
N TYR A 1008 6.63 27.21 10.67
CA TYR A 1008 5.84 26.23 11.42
C TYR A 1008 6.63 24.94 11.68
N VAL A 1009 7.39 24.43 10.71
CA VAL A 1009 8.31 23.30 10.89
C VAL A 1009 9.38 23.64 11.92
N SER A 1010 10.04 24.81 11.79
CA SER A 1010 11.04 25.30 12.75
C SER A 1010 10.49 25.29 14.19
N ARG A 1011 9.31 25.91 14.41
CA ARG A 1011 8.67 25.97 15.72
C ARG A 1011 8.25 24.60 16.24
N THR A 1012 7.70 23.74 15.38
CA THR A 1012 7.21 22.41 15.77
C THR A 1012 8.35 21.49 16.19
N MET A 1013 9.47 21.53 15.46
CA MET A 1013 10.63 20.69 15.76
C MET A 1013 11.57 21.30 16.80
N GLY A 1014 11.39 22.59 17.13
CA GLY A 1014 12.30 23.34 17.99
C GLY A 1014 13.69 23.53 17.38
N LEU A 1015 13.76 23.65 16.06
CA LEU A 1015 15.02 23.73 15.30
C LEU A 1015 15.18 25.11 14.65
N GLY A 1016 16.33 25.74 14.83
CA GLY A 1016 16.67 26.98 14.12
C GLY A 1016 16.91 26.75 12.62
N SER A 1017 16.97 27.81 11.82
CA SER A 1017 17.20 27.70 10.36
C SER A 1017 18.49 26.95 10.03
N THR A 1018 19.58 27.16 10.79
CA THR A 1018 20.84 26.41 10.62
C THR A 1018 20.70 24.90 10.90
N GLU A 1019 19.77 24.50 11.76
CA GLU A 1019 19.51 23.09 12.03
C GLU A 1019 18.59 22.47 10.98
N LEU A 1020 17.60 23.22 10.50
CA LEU A 1020 16.79 22.83 9.34
C LEU A 1020 17.65 22.69 8.09
N ASP A 1021 18.62 23.57 7.86
CA ASP A 1021 19.54 23.59 6.71
C ASP A 1021 20.31 22.27 6.49
N LYS A 1022 20.32 21.36 7.48
CA LYS A 1022 20.90 20.01 7.39
C LYS A 1022 20.04 19.03 6.59
N PHE A 1023 18.74 19.30 6.43
CA PHE A 1023 17.81 18.39 5.76
C PHE A 1023 16.65 19.08 5.02
N TYR A 1024 16.32 20.34 5.29
CA TYR A 1024 15.22 21.07 4.69
C TYR A 1024 15.61 22.52 4.39
N ARG A 1025 15.65 22.89 3.11
CA ARG A 1025 15.93 24.26 2.65
C ARG A 1025 14.80 24.77 1.77
N LEU A 1026 14.35 25.99 2.01
CA LEU A 1026 13.38 26.71 1.18
C LEU A 1026 14.10 27.80 0.36
N PHE A 1027 13.85 27.87 -0.95
CA PHE A 1027 14.35 28.91 -1.84
C PHE A 1027 13.21 29.77 -2.36
N ARG A 1028 13.35 31.08 -2.22
CA ARG A 1028 12.40 32.06 -2.75
C ARG A 1028 12.92 32.56 -4.08
N ILE A 1029 12.19 32.30 -5.16
CA ILE A 1029 12.66 32.52 -6.53
C ILE A 1029 12.05 33.82 -7.04
N SER A 1030 12.84 34.89 -7.07
CA SER A 1030 12.37 36.19 -7.57
C SER A 1030 12.07 36.14 -9.06
N GLY A 1031 11.03 36.87 -9.47
CA GLY A 1031 10.58 36.92 -10.85
C GLY A 1031 10.18 35.55 -11.43
N CYS A 1032 9.80 34.59 -10.58
CA CYS A 1032 9.29 33.28 -11.00
C CYS A 1032 7.79 33.19 -10.72
N GLY A 1033 7.03 32.74 -11.72
CA GLY A 1033 5.61 32.48 -11.61
C GLY A 1033 5.26 31.14 -10.94
N HIS A 1034 4.03 30.66 -11.18
CA HIS A 1034 3.59 29.35 -10.70
C HIS A 1034 4.39 28.22 -11.36
N CYS A 1035 5.23 27.56 -10.58
CA CYS A 1035 6.13 26.44 -10.95
C CYS A 1035 7.27 26.71 -11.94
N ALA A 1036 7.08 27.64 -12.88
CA ALA A 1036 8.00 28.05 -13.93
C ALA A 1036 7.59 29.45 -14.43
N TRP A 1037 8.23 29.92 -15.51
CA TRP A 1037 7.95 31.23 -16.12
C TRP A 1037 8.19 32.39 -15.16
N GLY A 1038 7.77 33.58 -15.53
CA GLY A 1038 8.01 34.80 -14.77
C GLY A 1038 8.89 35.78 -15.51
N ASP A 1039 8.93 37.00 -14.99
CA ASP A 1039 9.64 38.11 -15.62
C ASP A 1039 11.13 38.12 -15.28
N GLY A 1040 11.55 37.37 -14.27
CA GLY A 1040 12.92 37.35 -13.79
C GLY A 1040 13.71 36.09 -14.13
N ALA A 1041 14.76 35.85 -13.33
CA ALA A 1041 15.67 34.73 -13.47
C ALA A 1041 15.05 33.40 -12.95
N SER A 1042 13.96 32.96 -13.58
CA SER A 1042 13.11 31.87 -13.09
C SER A 1042 13.56 30.46 -13.49
N HIS A 1043 14.42 30.32 -14.49
CA HIS A 1043 14.88 29.03 -15.00
C HIS A 1043 15.92 28.39 -14.08
N ILE A 1044 15.46 27.50 -13.19
CA ILE A 1044 16.23 26.87 -12.10
C ILE A 1044 16.33 25.34 -12.22
N GLY A 1045 15.95 24.76 -13.37
CA GLY A 1045 16.00 23.32 -13.61
C GLY A 1045 15.00 22.51 -12.77
N SER A 1046 13.85 23.11 -12.43
CA SER A 1046 12.77 22.41 -11.71
C SER A 1046 11.93 21.50 -12.61
N LYS A 1047 11.88 21.78 -13.92
CA LYS A 1047 11.13 21.04 -14.96
C LYS A 1047 11.77 21.29 -16.32
N LEU A 1048 11.41 20.50 -17.34
CA LEU A 1048 11.95 20.61 -18.71
C LEU A 1048 11.84 22.04 -19.28
N ILE A 1049 10.69 22.68 -19.09
CA ILE A 1049 10.40 24.03 -19.59
C ILE A 1049 11.12 25.14 -18.82
N ASN A 1050 11.60 24.82 -17.61
CA ASN A 1050 12.23 25.76 -16.69
C ASN A 1050 13.74 25.46 -16.54
N ILE A 1051 14.36 24.88 -17.56
CA ILE A 1051 15.78 24.51 -17.55
C ILE A 1051 16.68 25.75 -17.64
N GLY A 1052 17.58 25.88 -16.66
CA GLY A 1052 18.75 26.75 -16.68
C GLY A 1052 19.98 26.01 -17.22
N GLY A 1053 21.04 25.95 -16.43
CA GLY A 1053 22.17 25.06 -16.70
C GLY A 1053 21.88 23.59 -16.30
N LEU A 1054 22.78 22.70 -16.69
CA LEU A 1054 22.77 21.28 -16.32
C LEU A 1054 23.89 20.98 -15.31
N ASP A 1055 24.09 21.91 -14.37
CA ASP A 1055 25.01 21.78 -13.25
C ASP A 1055 24.24 21.88 -11.92
N PRO A 1056 24.74 21.32 -10.80
CA PRO A 1056 24.02 21.33 -9.52
C PRO A 1056 23.81 22.72 -8.88
N GLU A 1057 24.44 23.79 -9.38
CA GLU A 1057 24.21 25.15 -8.87
C GLU A 1057 23.02 25.82 -9.55
N SER A 1058 22.72 25.44 -10.80
CA SER A 1058 21.63 26.02 -11.59
C SER A 1058 20.46 25.08 -11.89
N ASN A 1059 20.50 23.88 -11.33
CA ASN A 1059 19.50 22.85 -11.56
C ASN A 1059 19.05 22.18 -10.26
N LEU A 1060 17.80 22.40 -9.84
CA LEU A 1060 17.26 21.88 -8.59
C LEU A 1060 17.31 20.34 -8.48
N LEU A 1061 17.05 19.62 -9.58
CA LEU A 1061 17.10 18.16 -9.56
C LEU A 1061 18.55 17.66 -9.38
N LEU A 1062 19.53 18.30 -10.01
CA LEU A 1062 20.93 17.94 -9.81
C LEU A 1062 21.47 18.43 -8.45
N ALA A 1063 20.93 19.53 -7.93
CA ALA A 1063 21.26 20.06 -6.60
C ALA A 1063 20.86 19.08 -5.49
N ILE A 1064 19.65 18.49 -5.57
CA ILE A 1064 19.22 17.49 -4.57
C ILE A 1064 20.07 16.22 -4.66
N VAL A 1065 20.45 15.80 -5.88
CA VAL A 1065 21.35 14.64 -6.07
C VAL A 1065 22.67 14.89 -5.39
N ARG A 1066 23.31 16.03 -5.67
CA ARG A 1066 24.59 16.40 -5.04
C ARG A 1066 24.48 16.45 -3.52
N TRP A 1067 23.37 16.97 -3.00
CA TRP A 1067 23.18 17.02 -1.55
C TRP A 1067 23.02 15.62 -0.93
N VAL A 1068 22.25 14.74 -1.56
CA VAL A 1068 21.99 13.38 -1.05
C VAL A 1068 23.22 12.47 -1.19
N GLU A 1069 23.92 12.53 -2.32
CA GLU A 1069 25.01 11.60 -2.65
C GLU A 1069 26.38 12.10 -2.21
N GLU A 1070 26.64 13.40 -2.26
CA GLU A 1070 27.93 13.99 -1.92
C GLU A 1070 27.91 14.77 -0.60
N GLY A 1071 26.72 14.98 -0.01
CA GLY A 1071 26.59 15.72 1.25
C GLY A 1071 26.81 17.23 1.10
N ILE A 1072 26.78 17.77 -0.13
CA ILE A 1072 27.03 19.19 -0.42
C ILE A 1072 25.68 19.90 -0.64
N PRO A 1073 25.15 20.61 0.37
CA PRO A 1073 23.89 21.32 0.22
C PRO A 1073 24.03 22.58 -0.64
N PRO A 1074 22.99 22.99 -1.39
CA PRO A 1074 23.00 24.26 -2.12
C PRO A 1074 22.80 25.45 -1.17
N GLU A 1075 23.71 26.42 -1.18
CA GLU A 1075 23.57 27.67 -0.41
C GLU A 1075 22.60 28.66 -1.07
N THR A 1076 22.60 28.67 -2.41
CA THR A 1076 21.74 29.43 -3.31
C THR A 1076 21.34 28.55 -4.50
N ILE A 1077 20.34 28.94 -5.27
CA ILE A 1077 20.02 28.33 -6.57
C ILE A 1077 20.16 29.37 -7.66
N MET A 1078 21.02 29.13 -8.64
CA MET A 1078 21.22 30.02 -9.77
C MET A 1078 20.06 29.90 -10.75
N GLY A 1079 19.30 30.98 -10.90
CA GLY A 1079 18.27 31.11 -11.91
C GLY A 1079 18.76 31.87 -13.14
N TYR A 1080 18.15 31.57 -14.28
CA TYR A 1080 18.46 32.18 -15.58
C TYR A 1080 17.25 32.97 -16.08
N ARG A 1081 17.50 34.18 -16.58
CA ARG A 1081 16.56 34.91 -17.46
C ARG A 1081 17.09 34.81 -18.87
N TYR A 1082 16.27 34.33 -19.80
CA TYR A 1082 16.62 34.33 -21.22
C TYR A 1082 16.11 35.61 -21.90
N VAL A 1083 16.80 36.02 -22.97
CA VAL A 1083 16.41 37.19 -23.77
C VAL A 1083 15.02 36.94 -24.36
N ASP A 1084 14.08 37.85 -24.11
CA ASP A 1084 12.65 37.72 -24.44
C ASP A 1084 11.97 36.44 -23.88
N GLY A 1085 12.57 35.80 -22.87
CA GLY A 1085 12.11 34.51 -22.36
C GLY A 1085 12.43 33.31 -23.27
N GLU A 1086 13.21 33.50 -24.34
CA GLU A 1086 13.53 32.47 -25.32
C GLU A 1086 14.96 31.94 -25.14
N ARG A 1087 15.09 30.67 -24.77
CA ARG A 1087 16.41 30.02 -24.53
C ARG A 1087 17.36 30.13 -25.73
N GLU A 1088 16.84 30.02 -26.95
CA GLU A 1088 17.63 30.09 -28.18
C GLU A 1088 18.22 31.48 -28.46
N LYS A 1089 17.65 32.53 -27.85
CA LYS A 1089 18.18 33.91 -27.95
C LYS A 1089 19.31 34.20 -26.95
N GLY A 1090 19.66 33.23 -26.10
CA GLY A 1090 20.73 33.36 -25.11
C GLY A 1090 20.25 33.91 -23.77
N VAL A 1091 21.19 33.99 -22.82
CA VAL A 1091 20.94 34.43 -21.44
C VAL A 1091 21.00 35.96 -21.37
N ASP A 1092 19.95 36.60 -20.83
CA ASP A 1092 19.95 38.03 -20.53
C ASP A 1092 20.71 38.30 -19.23
N TYR A 1093 20.31 37.64 -18.14
CA TYR A 1093 21.00 37.73 -16.85
C TYR A 1093 20.78 36.49 -15.98
N LYS A 1094 21.50 36.43 -14.85
CA LYS A 1094 21.39 35.34 -13.87
C LYS A 1094 21.27 35.91 -12.46
N ARG A 1095 20.60 35.18 -11.56
CA ARG A 1095 20.46 35.56 -10.14
C ARG A 1095 20.67 34.34 -9.25
N ARG A 1096 21.44 34.49 -8.17
CA ARG A 1096 21.51 33.48 -7.12
C ARG A 1096 20.37 33.70 -6.13
N HIS A 1097 19.36 32.84 -6.19
CA HIS A 1097 18.21 32.89 -5.30
C HIS A 1097 18.59 32.40 -3.91
N CYS A 1098 18.28 33.21 -2.89
CA CYS A 1098 18.65 32.95 -1.51
C CYS A 1098 17.76 31.87 -0.87
N ARG A 1099 18.37 31.07 0.02
CA ARG A 1099 17.59 30.23 0.93
C ARG A 1099 16.92 31.09 2.00
N TYR A 1100 15.68 30.81 2.33
CA TYR A 1100 14.95 31.43 3.43
C TYR A 1100 15.59 31.04 4.79
N PRO A 1101 15.71 31.97 5.77
CA PRO A 1101 15.10 33.30 5.82
C PRO A 1101 15.91 34.44 5.16
N TYR A 1102 17.01 34.15 4.46
CA TYR A 1102 17.79 35.19 3.80
C TYR A 1102 16.99 35.84 2.65
N ARG A 1103 17.35 37.09 2.36
CA ARG A 1103 16.85 37.93 1.28
C ARG A 1103 18.00 38.29 0.35
N ASN A 1104 17.71 38.44 -0.93
CA ASN A 1104 18.68 38.96 -1.87
C ASN A 1104 18.76 40.48 -1.71
N VAL A 1105 19.97 41.00 -1.62
CA VAL A 1105 20.22 42.43 -1.48
C VAL A 1105 21.29 42.86 -2.49
N TRP A 1106 20.92 43.79 -3.36
CA TRP A 1106 21.82 44.41 -4.32
C TRP A 1106 22.81 45.36 -3.61
N ASP A 1107 24.05 45.41 -4.09
CA ASP A 1107 25.12 46.24 -3.53
C ASP A 1107 24.94 47.75 -3.77
N ARG A 1108 23.94 48.14 -4.58
CA ARG A 1108 23.59 49.51 -4.98
C ARG A 1108 24.67 50.25 -5.78
N ALA A 1109 25.59 49.51 -6.38
CA ALA A 1109 26.72 50.08 -7.10
C ALA A 1109 26.98 49.38 -8.43
N SER A 1110 27.02 48.05 -8.45
CA SER A 1110 27.39 47.25 -9.61
C SER A 1110 26.16 46.95 -10.48
N ASP A 1111 26.36 46.44 -11.71
CA ASP A 1111 25.26 46.10 -12.61
C ASP A 1111 24.30 45.09 -11.92
N PRO A 1112 23.00 45.39 -11.76
CA PRO A 1112 22.07 44.47 -11.13
C PRO A 1112 21.86 43.18 -11.94
N LYS A 1113 22.24 43.12 -13.22
CA LYS A 1113 22.24 41.87 -14.01
C LYS A 1113 23.39 40.93 -13.66
N ASP A 1114 24.43 41.43 -13.01
CA ASP A 1114 25.54 40.60 -12.52
C ASP A 1114 25.10 39.81 -11.28
N PRO A 1115 25.17 38.46 -11.27
CA PRO A 1115 24.85 37.68 -10.07
C PRO A 1115 25.77 37.98 -8.87
N ASP A 1116 26.96 38.55 -9.07
CA ASP A 1116 27.91 38.91 -8.01
C ASP A 1116 27.64 40.28 -7.36
N SER A 1117 26.76 41.10 -7.96
CA SER A 1117 26.31 42.36 -7.35
C SER A 1117 25.25 42.16 -6.25
N TRP A 1118 24.85 40.91 -6.01
CA TRP A 1118 23.83 40.54 -5.04
C TRP A 1118 24.38 39.62 -3.96
N SER A 1119 23.86 39.77 -2.75
CA SER A 1119 24.26 38.97 -1.59
C SER A 1119 23.05 38.56 -0.75
N CYS A 1120 23.11 37.35 -0.18
CA CYS A 1120 22.08 36.88 0.74
C CYS A 1120 22.30 37.45 2.14
N GLN A 1121 21.33 38.21 2.65
CA GLN A 1121 21.36 38.85 3.97
C GLN A 1121 20.10 38.49 4.79
N LEU A 1122 20.21 38.44 6.12
CA LEU A 1122 19.08 38.11 7.01
C LEU A 1122 18.10 39.27 7.20
#